data_AF-A0A7S0BC76-F1
#
_entry.id   AF-A0A7S0BC76-F1
#
_cell.length_a   1.000
_cell.length_b   1.000
_cell.length_c   1.000
_cell.angle_alpha   90.00
_cell.angle_beta   90.00
_cell.angle_gamma   90.00
#
_symmetry.space_group_name_H-M   'P 1'
#
loop_
_entity.id
_entity.type
_entity.pdbx_description
1 polymer ?
#
loop_
_entity_poly.entity_id
_entity_poly.type
_entity_poly.pdbx_seq_one_letter_code
_entity_poly.pdbx_strand_id
1 'polypeptide(L)'
;VTLGPMPGQWPSAAAAGPWGAPASASAQAASQWASNVPMASRMALKEEEMKVRQEELRRRREREEVKRKQQKAALVVRKIVQRLRAATLDNFEELKLELENAMIEQLQEMGEEFEKVRDDADRAMEQVQVRLEAKRKEREEMERKRAEEEAKLKEERDWLASLAKVVADEVVAAEGKVAEATEAGAAAAREEAGHEAMLSAADTAEALLGAAEEALQRAKQVLTEKREEMGQSPEALKAKSAQIRPLSERIIASNKCATELSNKVKVSREKAKRLAAIDKKMKEQRELFDKYNTNLDGFLARNELLAFALEEYEFELTEEQLDKLFGKLSNEEQGVPFSRFAQMRSMVAIEKSVAKARERERAAREEAERMQREREERMEVLRSGLATIRDALARAEEASSKATASSVKLAPKQAAKLSGDQLRAAAKEVEAQVAPGFQALADADGGFLELGSAEAEQDEQVRSFHESQAADARAKANKTRAALKRLQDTAAETLSKVERASCAEMEALRCQVVLVIFRVMKAEEKTAEQLFAAELDAGPGSSSRERFVTFARSLCERCPQEVLPEAMEALSAKVQEEAVCERFFQHVSRGSAKLSKERFVDVLARLSYRAMKDGVITREEGLKSEVIRRLEVGEILQGHALPKDVDGVQRLRCRALNDEVEGWTSISGNQGTVFLEPRRLFYICVAETVMTDSMSVADSKTVRKVRRGELLEAIEPEKQDKSIGAMRVKCRARKDGKMGFVTLTGNKGTAFLELC
;
A
#
# COMPACT_ATOMS: atom_id res chain seq x y z
N VAL A 1 -38.22 19.19 0.44
CA VAL A 1 -39.60 19.04 -0.07
C VAL A 1 -39.99 17.59 0.08
N THR A 2 -40.60 17.26 1.22
CA THR A 2 -41.20 15.97 1.52
C THR A 2 -42.32 16.28 2.52
N LEU A 3 -43.55 16.28 2.01
CA LEU A 3 -44.78 16.44 2.78
C LEU A 3 -45.10 15.12 3.46
N GLY A 4 -45.39 15.17 4.76
CA GLY A 4 -45.91 14.06 5.56
C GLY A 4 -46.75 14.61 6.73
N PRO A 5 -47.77 13.88 7.20
CA PRO A 5 -49.06 14.47 7.57
C PRO A 5 -49.30 14.62 9.08
N MET A 6 -50.37 15.35 9.39
CA MET A 6 -50.90 15.66 10.73
C MET A 6 -51.27 14.43 11.58
N PRO A 7 -51.17 14.51 12.92
CA PRO A 7 -51.76 13.52 13.81
C PRO A 7 -53.18 13.92 14.23
N GLY A 8 -54.13 13.05 13.91
CA GLY A 8 -55.42 12.97 14.58
C GLY A 8 -55.43 11.85 15.63
N GLN A 9 -56.46 11.91 16.47
CA GLN A 9 -56.96 10.90 17.42
C GLN A 9 -56.41 10.93 18.86
N TRP A 10 -57.30 11.44 19.73
CA TRP A 10 -57.34 11.18 21.16
C TRP A 10 -58.01 9.81 21.42
N PRO A 11 -57.63 9.07 22.47
CA PRO A 11 -58.31 7.82 22.81
C PRO A 11 -59.61 8.07 23.59
N SER A 12 -60.61 7.32 23.16
CA SER A 12 -61.95 7.15 23.75
C SER A 12 -61.86 6.49 25.12
N ALA A 13 -62.48 7.10 26.14
CA ALA A 13 -62.71 6.51 27.45
C ALA A 13 -64.11 5.90 27.52
N ALA A 14 -64.14 4.68 28.04
CA ALA A 14 -65.23 3.72 28.01
C ALA A 14 -66.49 4.13 28.80
N ALA A 15 -67.60 3.57 28.34
CA ALA A 15 -68.93 3.61 28.91
C ALA A 15 -69.05 2.86 30.25
N ALA A 16 -69.83 3.43 31.17
CA ALA A 16 -70.52 2.70 32.22
C ALA A 16 -71.95 3.26 32.33
N GLY A 17 -72.93 2.37 32.29
CA GLY A 17 -74.35 2.66 32.06
C GLY A 17 -75.17 3.10 33.28
N PRO A 18 -76.50 3.27 33.09
CA PRO A 18 -77.41 3.92 34.02
C PRO A 18 -78.25 2.92 34.82
N TRP A 19 -78.29 3.03 36.15
CA TRP A 19 -79.27 2.30 36.97
C TRP A 19 -79.90 3.26 37.99
N GLY A 20 -81.22 3.37 37.91
CA GLY A 20 -82.06 4.11 38.84
C GLY A 20 -82.66 3.20 39.91
N ALA A 21 -82.75 3.79 41.11
CA ALA A 21 -83.72 3.56 42.20
C ALA A 21 -83.63 2.25 43.03
N PRO A 22 -84.27 2.19 44.21
CA PRO A 22 -84.09 3.06 45.39
C PRO A 22 -83.93 2.24 46.68
N ALA A 23 -83.24 2.77 47.71
CA ALA A 23 -83.35 2.22 49.06
C ALA A 23 -83.13 3.29 50.13
N SER A 24 -84.14 3.39 50.95
CA SER A 24 -84.36 4.25 52.10
C SER A 24 -83.44 3.99 53.29
N ALA A 25 -83.38 5.02 54.16
CA ALA A 25 -83.09 4.95 55.59
C ALA A 25 -81.60 4.92 56.00
N SER A 26 -81.04 6.11 56.23
CA SER A 26 -80.27 6.42 57.47
C SER A 26 -79.64 7.82 57.50
N ALA A 27 -79.72 8.64 56.43
CA ALA A 27 -79.16 10.00 56.46
C ALA A 27 -80.12 11.07 57.04
N GLN A 28 -81.05 10.70 57.92
CA GLN A 28 -81.94 11.64 58.62
C GLN A 28 -81.30 12.31 59.85
N ALA A 29 -80.03 12.03 60.17
CA ALA A 29 -79.35 12.62 61.34
C ALA A 29 -78.26 13.67 61.01
N ALA A 30 -78.02 14.01 59.74
CA ALA A 30 -77.06 15.06 59.34
C ALA A 30 -77.66 16.14 58.42
N SER A 31 -78.99 16.22 58.35
CA SER A 31 -79.71 17.26 57.59
C SER A 31 -80.61 18.14 58.49
N GLN A 32 -80.45 18.07 59.81
CA GLN A 32 -81.17 18.94 60.75
C GLN A 32 -80.29 20.01 61.42
N TRP A 33 -78.97 20.04 61.13
CA TRP A 33 -78.03 21.05 61.62
C TRP A 33 -77.38 21.89 60.49
N ALA A 34 -78.07 22.04 59.36
CA ALA A 34 -77.71 23.00 58.31
C ALA A 34 -78.91 23.85 57.86
N SER A 35 -79.95 23.92 58.69
CA SER A 35 -81.15 24.76 58.51
C SER A 35 -81.11 26.06 59.32
N ASN A 36 -79.94 26.46 59.83
CA ASN A 36 -79.78 27.79 60.43
C ASN A 36 -78.43 28.45 60.09
N VAL A 37 -77.95 28.23 58.87
CA VAL A 37 -77.02 29.15 58.23
C VAL A 37 -77.85 29.94 57.22
N PRO A 38 -78.04 31.26 57.41
CA PRO A 38 -78.82 32.08 56.49
C PRO A 38 -78.39 31.81 55.05
N MET A 39 -79.33 31.82 54.08
CA MET A 39 -79.00 31.73 52.65
C MET A 39 -77.90 32.73 52.26
N ALA A 40 -77.87 33.88 52.95
CA ALA A 40 -76.82 34.88 52.92
C ALA A 40 -75.41 34.36 53.27
N SER A 41 -75.26 33.50 54.27
CA SER A 41 -73.97 32.95 54.69
C SER A 41 -73.44 31.85 53.75
N ARG A 42 -74.32 31.08 53.09
CA ARG A 42 -73.94 30.15 52.01
C ARG A 42 -73.53 30.89 50.72
N MET A 43 -74.21 31.99 50.42
CA MET A 43 -73.87 32.89 49.31
C MET A 43 -72.54 33.61 49.58
N ALA A 44 -72.31 34.06 50.82
CA ALA A 44 -71.06 34.69 51.25
C ALA A 44 -69.85 33.73 51.15
N LEU A 45 -69.98 32.49 51.61
CA LEU A 45 -68.92 31.46 51.45
C LEU A 45 -68.62 31.17 49.96
N LYS A 46 -69.64 31.11 49.10
CA LYS A 46 -69.45 30.94 47.64
C LYS A 46 -68.84 32.18 46.98
N GLU A 47 -69.19 33.40 47.42
CA GLU A 47 -68.57 34.63 46.94
C GLU A 47 -67.10 34.72 47.35
N GLU A 48 -66.76 34.28 48.56
CA GLU A 48 -65.39 34.25 49.07
C GLU A 48 -64.55 33.18 48.35
N GLU A 49 -65.10 31.97 48.11
CA GLU A 49 -64.47 30.95 47.25
C GLU A 49 -64.27 31.44 45.81
N MET A 50 -65.26 32.12 45.23
CA MET A 50 -65.14 32.69 43.88
C MET A 50 -64.09 33.80 43.81
N LYS A 51 -63.96 34.63 44.86
CA LYS A 51 -62.90 35.65 44.96
C LYS A 51 -61.52 35.02 45.10
N VAL A 52 -61.35 34.01 45.95
CA VAL A 52 -60.09 33.25 46.08
C VAL A 52 -59.73 32.60 44.75
N ARG A 53 -60.69 32.01 44.05
CA ARG A 53 -60.48 31.38 42.73
C ARG A 53 -60.15 32.39 41.64
N GLN A 54 -60.77 33.58 41.66
CA GLN A 54 -60.44 34.69 40.76
C GLN A 54 -59.04 35.26 41.03
N GLU A 55 -58.65 35.38 42.30
CA GLU A 55 -57.32 35.87 42.69
C GLU A 55 -56.22 34.85 42.40
N GLU A 56 -56.50 33.55 42.58
CA GLU A 56 -55.63 32.46 42.16
C GLU A 56 -55.45 32.43 40.63
N LEU A 57 -56.54 32.60 39.87
CA LEU A 57 -56.48 32.74 38.41
C LEU A 57 -55.70 33.99 37.97
N ARG A 58 -55.85 35.11 38.68
CA ARG A 58 -55.09 36.35 38.40
C ARG A 58 -53.60 36.14 38.66
N ARG A 59 -53.24 35.58 39.82
CA ARG A 59 -51.85 35.22 40.15
C ARG A 59 -51.26 34.20 39.18
N ARG A 60 -52.06 33.24 38.71
CA ARG A 60 -51.63 32.28 37.68
C ARG A 60 -51.35 32.98 36.35
N ARG A 61 -52.22 33.88 35.90
CA ARG A 61 -52.00 34.67 34.67
C ARG A 61 -50.77 35.58 34.78
N GLU A 62 -50.58 36.26 35.90
CA GLU A 62 -49.40 37.11 36.15
C GLU A 62 -48.11 36.27 36.13
N ARG A 63 -48.09 35.09 36.78
CA ARG A 63 -46.95 34.15 36.73
C ARG A 63 -46.70 33.62 35.31
N GLU A 64 -47.74 33.30 34.57
CA GLU A 64 -47.63 32.87 33.16
C GLU A 64 -47.12 33.99 32.26
N GLU A 65 -47.51 35.24 32.49
CA GLU A 65 -47.05 36.40 31.73
C GLU A 65 -45.57 36.73 32.01
N VAL A 66 -45.13 36.63 33.26
CA VAL A 66 -43.70 36.75 33.63
C VAL A 66 -42.87 35.66 32.98
N LYS A 67 -43.31 34.40 33.03
CA LYS A 67 -42.64 33.29 32.35
C LYS A 67 -42.57 33.49 30.84
N ARG A 68 -43.63 34.05 30.23
CA ARG A 68 -43.67 34.35 28.80
C ARG A 68 -42.69 35.47 28.41
N LYS A 69 -42.52 36.50 29.24
CA LYS A 69 -41.53 37.57 29.04
C LYS A 69 -40.10 37.02 29.16
N GLN A 70 -39.82 36.23 30.20
CA GLN A 70 -38.53 35.55 30.39
C GLN A 70 -38.16 34.63 29.21
N GLN A 71 -39.12 33.84 28.72
CA GLN A 71 -38.92 32.97 27.55
C GLN A 71 -38.67 33.76 26.26
N LYS A 72 -39.34 34.91 26.09
CA LYS A 72 -39.16 35.77 24.91
C LYS A 72 -37.77 36.40 24.89
N ALA A 73 -37.29 36.91 26.02
CA ALA A 73 -35.93 37.44 26.17
C ALA A 73 -34.88 36.35 25.95
N ALA A 74 -35.08 35.17 26.54
CA ALA A 74 -34.19 34.01 26.35
C ALA A 74 -34.12 33.51 24.89
N LEU A 75 -35.17 33.69 24.09
CA LEU A 75 -35.19 33.32 22.67
C LEU A 75 -34.31 34.22 21.80
N VAL A 76 -34.13 35.50 22.18
CA VAL A 76 -33.24 36.42 21.46
C VAL A 76 -31.79 35.94 21.56
N VAL A 77 -31.34 35.64 22.77
CA VAL A 77 -29.99 35.13 23.03
C VAL A 77 -29.79 33.74 22.40
N ARG A 78 -30.76 32.82 22.52
CA ARG A 78 -30.68 31.49 21.89
C ARG A 78 -30.52 31.54 20.36
N LYS A 79 -31.11 32.52 19.68
CA LYS A 79 -30.92 32.71 18.23
C LYS A 79 -29.47 33.10 17.88
N ILE A 80 -28.84 33.93 18.71
CA ILE A 80 -27.44 34.33 18.50
C ILE A 80 -26.51 33.14 18.80
N VAL A 81 -26.77 32.38 19.87
CA VAL A 81 -26.08 31.11 20.16
C VAL A 81 -26.20 30.13 18.97
N GLN A 82 -27.36 30.05 18.32
CA GLN A 82 -27.54 29.21 17.14
C GLN A 82 -26.71 29.69 15.93
N ARG A 83 -26.60 31.01 15.71
CA ARG A 83 -25.71 31.57 14.67
C ARG A 83 -24.23 31.34 14.99
N LEU A 84 -23.85 31.49 16.25
CA LEU A 84 -22.50 31.23 16.75
C LEU A 84 -22.07 29.77 16.50
N ARG A 85 -22.96 28.79 16.70
CA ARG A 85 -22.68 27.37 16.37
C ARG A 85 -22.34 27.16 14.89
N ALA A 86 -22.79 28.04 14.01
CA ALA A 86 -22.48 28.01 12.59
C ALA A 86 -21.28 28.91 12.19
N ALA A 87 -20.58 29.53 13.15
CA ALA A 87 -19.49 30.47 12.88
C ALA A 87 -18.28 29.83 12.17
N THR A 88 -17.68 30.58 11.26
CA THR A 88 -16.41 30.33 10.57
C THR A 88 -15.28 31.14 11.21
N LEU A 89 -14.03 30.90 10.80
CA LEU A 89 -12.85 31.57 11.39
C LEU A 89 -12.96 33.10 11.30
N ASP A 90 -13.56 33.62 10.23
CA ASP A 90 -13.57 35.06 9.94
C ASP A 90 -14.70 35.81 10.65
N ASN A 91 -15.78 35.15 11.08
CA ASN A 91 -16.97 35.79 11.66
C ASN A 91 -17.20 35.44 13.15
N PHE A 92 -16.31 34.64 13.74
CA PHE A 92 -16.44 34.17 15.11
C PHE A 92 -16.31 35.31 16.13
N GLU A 93 -15.38 36.24 15.91
CA GLU A 93 -15.16 37.37 16.83
C GLU A 93 -16.35 38.34 16.85
N GLU A 94 -16.95 38.61 15.69
CA GLU A 94 -18.15 39.44 15.56
C GLU A 94 -19.36 38.79 16.26
N LEU A 95 -19.58 37.48 16.05
CA LEU A 95 -20.68 36.75 16.67
C LEU A 95 -20.53 36.58 18.19
N LYS A 96 -19.28 36.53 18.69
CA LYS A 96 -18.98 36.53 20.12
C LYS A 96 -19.38 37.86 20.77
N LEU A 97 -19.01 38.98 20.15
CA LEU A 97 -19.39 40.31 20.60
C LEU A 97 -20.91 40.53 20.55
N GLU A 98 -21.58 40.07 19.48
CA GLU A 98 -23.05 40.10 19.39
C GLU A 98 -23.72 39.33 20.53
N LEU A 99 -23.16 38.18 20.92
CA LEU A 99 -23.69 37.35 22.01
C LEU A 99 -23.50 38.02 23.38
N GLU A 100 -22.31 38.55 23.66
CA GLU A 100 -22.00 39.25 24.91
C GLU A 100 -22.92 40.46 25.11
N ASN A 101 -23.12 41.27 24.08
CA ASN A 101 -24.01 42.43 24.13
C ASN A 101 -25.48 42.02 24.35
N ALA A 102 -25.97 40.99 23.64
CA ALA A 102 -27.34 40.52 23.81
C ALA A 102 -27.61 39.90 25.19
N MET A 103 -26.61 39.28 25.81
CA MET A 103 -26.71 38.75 27.18
C MET A 103 -26.79 39.88 28.23
N ILE A 104 -26.08 41.00 28.00
CA ILE A 104 -26.15 42.18 28.88
C ILE A 104 -27.52 42.85 28.77
N GLU A 105 -28.02 43.06 27.55
CA GLU A 105 -29.30 43.74 27.31
C GLU A 105 -30.51 42.95 27.85
N GLN A 106 -30.48 41.62 27.76
CA GLN A 106 -31.59 40.76 28.17
C GLN A 106 -31.50 40.25 29.62
N LEU A 107 -30.47 40.66 30.36
CA LEU A 107 -30.16 40.20 31.73
C LEU A 107 -31.35 40.34 32.69
N GLN A 108 -31.97 41.53 32.72
CA GLN A 108 -33.05 41.84 33.65
C GLN A 108 -34.39 41.18 33.26
N GLU A 109 -34.62 40.96 31.96
CA GLU A 109 -35.88 40.35 31.48
C GLU A 109 -35.88 38.82 31.57
N MET A 110 -34.71 38.15 31.55
CA MET A 110 -34.61 36.69 31.54
C MET A 110 -34.83 36.01 32.89
N GLY A 111 -34.56 36.69 34.02
CA GLY A 111 -34.82 36.17 35.37
C GLY A 111 -34.28 34.75 35.59
N GLU A 112 -35.15 33.79 35.92
CA GLU A 112 -34.80 32.39 36.21
C GLU A 112 -34.24 31.61 35.00
N GLU A 113 -34.46 32.07 33.76
CA GLU A 113 -33.93 31.40 32.56
C GLU A 113 -32.50 31.85 32.21
N PHE A 114 -31.94 32.85 32.89
CA PHE A 114 -30.62 33.40 32.57
C PHE A 114 -29.49 32.38 32.74
N GLU A 115 -29.45 31.65 33.86
CA GLU A 115 -28.40 30.65 34.11
C GLU A 115 -28.39 29.56 33.04
N LYS A 116 -29.57 29.06 32.63
CA LYS A 116 -29.66 28.02 31.60
C LYS A 116 -29.18 28.49 30.23
N VAL A 117 -29.50 29.73 29.86
CA VAL A 117 -29.08 30.32 28.58
C VAL A 117 -27.59 30.65 28.60
N ARG A 118 -27.04 31.09 29.74
CA ARG A 118 -25.61 31.29 29.93
C ARG A 118 -24.82 29.99 29.74
N ASP A 119 -25.23 28.93 30.42
CA ASP A 119 -24.55 27.64 30.30
C ASP A 119 -24.67 27.03 28.88
N ASP A 120 -25.75 27.33 28.15
CA ASP A 120 -25.89 26.93 26.74
C ASP A 120 -25.02 27.77 25.79
N ALA A 121 -24.84 29.05 26.08
CA ALA A 121 -23.95 29.96 25.38
C ALA A 121 -22.47 29.59 25.59
N ASP A 122 -22.07 29.32 26.82
CA ASP A 122 -20.69 28.94 27.17
C ASP A 122 -20.31 27.61 26.50
N ARG A 123 -21.19 26.60 26.55
CA ARG A 123 -20.98 25.33 25.84
C ARG A 123 -20.90 25.51 24.33
N ALA A 124 -21.69 26.41 23.76
CA ALA A 124 -21.62 26.70 22.33
C ALA A 124 -20.32 27.40 21.94
N MET A 125 -19.83 28.32 22.78
CA MET A 125 -18.55 29.01 22.60
C MET A 125 -17.37 28.02 22.63
N GLU A 126 -17.31 27.14 23.63
CA GLU A 126 -16.27 26.11 23.73
C GLU A 126 -16.28 25.16 22.53
N GLN A 127 -17.45 24.66 22.12
CA GLN A 127 -17.58 23.78 20.96
C GLN A 127 -17.12 24.45 19.66
N VAL A 128 -17.43 25.73 19.47
CA VAL A 128 -17.04 26.48 18.28
C VAL A 128 -15.54 26.78 18.31
N GLN A 129 -14.97 27.18 19.46
CA GLN A 129 -13.53 27.41 19.61
C GLN A 129 -12.72 26.15 19.28
N VAL A 130 -13.07 25.01 19.87
CA VAL A 130 -12.39 23.72 19.59
C VAL A 130 -12.47 23.37 18.10
N ARG A 131 -13.63 23.58 17.45
CA ARG A 131 -13.80 23.34 16.01
C ARG A 131 -12.92 24.26 15.16
N LEU A 132 -12.85 25.54 15.51
CA LEU A 132 -12.08 26.53 14.76
C LEU A 132 -10.58 26.33 14.95
N GLU A 133 -10.12 26.01 16.15
CA GLU A 133 -8.73 25.62 16.41
C GLU A 133 -8.32 24.35 15.65
N ALA A 134 -9.20 23.34 15.59
CA ALA A 134 -8.97 22.15 14.79
C ALA A 134 -8.82 22.49 13.29
N LYS A 135 -9.71 23.34 12.75
CA LYS A 135 -9.62 23.82 11.35
C LYS A 135 -8.35 24.64 11.07
N ARG A 136 -7.91 25.44 12.05
CA ARG A 136 -6.66 26.22 11.94
C ARG A 136 -5.45 25.30 11.88
N LYS A 137 -5.35 24.33 12.80
CA LYS A 137 -4.28 23.31 12.80
C LYS A 137 -4.26 22.50 11.50
N GLU A 138 -5.43 22.16 10.96
CA GLU A 138 -5.55 21.46 9.67
C GLU A 138 -5.01 22.32 8.51
N ARG A 139 -5.31 23.63 8.47
CA ARG A 139 -4.75 24.54 7.47
C ARG A 139 -3.24 24.70 7.59
N GLU A 140 -2.73 24.92 8.81
CA GLU A 140 -1.29 25.05 9.08
C GLU A 140 -0.54 23.76 8.72
N GLU A 141 -1.11 22.57 9.00
CA GLU A 141 -0.53 21.30 8.60
C GLU A 141 -0.55 21.10 7.07
N MET A 142 -1.63 21.51 6.39
CA MET A 142 -1.70 21.47 4.93
C MET A 142 -0.70 22.42 4.28
N GLU A 143 -0.56 23.65 4.78
CA GLU A 143 0.43 24.61 4.27
C GLU A 143 1.85 24.14 4.52
N ARG A 144 2.13 23.58 5.70
CA ARG A 144 3.43 22.97 6.00
C ARG A 144 3.74 21.81 5.05
N LYS A 145 2.78 20.91 4.81
CA LYS A 145 2.94 19.81 3.85
C LYS A 145 3.21 20.32 2.43
N ARG A 146 2.48 21.34 1.99
CA ARG A 146 2.71 21.99 0.68
C ARG A 146 4.09 22.62 0.59
N ALA A 147 4.52 23.35 1.62
CA ALA A 147 5.84 23.97 1.67
C ALA A 147 6.97 22.91 1.69
N GLU A 148 6.78 21.80 2.43
CA GLU A 148 7.72 20.66 2.43
C GLU A 148 7.79 19.97 1.06
N GLU A 149 6.66 19.81 0.36
CA GLU A 149 6.61 19.26 -1.00
C GLU A 149 7.26 20.19 -2.02
N GLU A 150 7.00 21.50 -1.94
CA GLU A 150 7.64 22.51 -2.80
C GLU A 150 9.16 22.59 -2.56
N ALA A 151 9.60 22.50 -1.30
CA ALA A 151 11.02 22.46 -0.96
C ALA A 151 11.70 21.21 -1.53
N LYS A 152 11.10 20.02 -1.39
CA LYS A 152 11.62 18.77 -1.98
C LYS A 152 11.70 18.84 -3.51
N LEU A 153 10.67 19.38 -4.15
CA LEU A 153 10.68 19.59 -5.61
C LEU A 153 11.77 20.57 -6.05
N LYS A 154 12.05 21.60 -5.24
CA LYS A 154 13.15 22.54 -5.51
C LYS A 154 14.51 21.87 -5.35
N GLU A 155 14.73 21.12 -4.26
CA GLU A 155 15.96 20.35 -4.04
C GLU A 155 16.21 19.35 -5.16
N GLU A 156 15.18 18.63 -5.60
CA GLU A 156 15.27 17.70 -6.73
C GLU A 156 15.63 18.43 -8.04
N ARG A 157 15.02 19.59 -8.32
CA ARG A 157 15.37 20.40 -9.49
C ARG A 157 16.81 20.89 -9.46
N ASP A 158 17.27 21.39 -8.32
CA ASP A 158 18.64 21.90 -8.15
C ASP A 158 19.66 20.77 -8.30
N TRP A 159 19.35 19.60 -7.75
CA TRP A 159 20.17 18.40 -7.91
C TRP A 159 20.23 17.94 -9.38
N LEU A 160 19.09 17.84 -10.07
CA LEU A 160 19.03 17.50 -11.49
C LEU A 160 19.82 18.51 -12.36
N ALA A 161 19.72 19.80 -12.06
CA ALA A 161 20.48 20.84 -12.75
C ALA A 161 21.99 20.69 -12.53
N SER A 162 22.43 20.29 -11.33
CA SER A 162 23.83 20.02 -11.05
C SER A 162 24.39 18.85 -11.87
N LEU A 163 23.62 17.78 -12.04
CA LEU A 163 24.01 16.63 -12.86
C LEU A 163 24.11 17.01 -14.34
N ALA A 164 23.14 17.77 -14.86
CA ALA A 164 23.17 18.24 -16.23
C ALA A 164 24.35 19.18 -16.51
N LYS A 165 24.74 20.01 -15.53
CA LYS A 165 25.92 20.87 -15.64
C LYS A 165 27.21 20.06 -15.80
N VAL A 166 27.38 18.98 -15.04
CA VAL A 166 28.54 18.08 -15.18
C VAL A 166 28.64 17.51 -16.60
N VAL A 167 27.52 17.09 -17.18
CA VAL A 167 27.48 16.62 -18.58
C VAL A 167 27.81 17.75 -19.55
N ALA A 168 27.30 18.95 -19.33
CA ALA A 168 27.56 20.10 -20.18
C ALA A 168 29.04 20.48 -20.21
N ASP A 169 29.71 20.48 -19.07
CA ASP A 169 31.14 20.81 -18.95
C ASP A 169 32.01 19.80 -19.72
N GLU A 170 31.71 18.50 -19.64
CA GLU A 170 32.40 17.44 -20.40
C GLU A 170 32.15 17.54 -21.91
N VAL A 171 30.93 17.88 -22.33
CA VAL A 171 30.61 18.09 -23.75
C VAL A 171 31.38 19.29 -24.31
N VAL A 172 31.48 20.39 -23.57
CA VAL A 172 32.29 21.56 -23.96
C VAL A 172 33.77 21.21 -24.07
N ALA A 173 34.31 20.42 -23.13
CA ALA A 173 35.70 19.96 -23.19
C ALA A 173 35.96 19.06 -24.41
N ALA A 174 35.01 18.19 -24.77
CA ALA A 174 35.12 17.34 -25.94
C ALA A 174 35.05 18.15 -27.26
N GLU A 175 34.14 19.12 -27.34
CA GLU A 175 34.04 20.03 -28.49
C GLU A 175 35.33 20.84 -28.72
N GLY A 176 35.96 21.32 -27.64
CA GLY A 176 37.24 22.03 -27.73
C GLY A 176 38.34 21.19 -28.39
N LYS A 177 38.44 19.91 -28.01
CA LYS A 177 39.42 18.98 -28.62
C LYS A 177 39.10 18.64 -30.07
N VAL A 178 37.82 18.56 -30.42
CA VAL A 178 37.40 18.39 -31.82
C VAL A 178 37.78 19.62 -32.64
N ALA A 179 37.63 20.83 -32.09
CA ALA A 179 38.06 22.06 -32.76
C ALA A 179 39.59 22.08 -33.01
N GLU A 180 40.40 21.76 -32.00
CA GLU A 180 41.87 21.65 -32.15
C GLU A 180 42.27 20.63 -33.23
N ALA A 181 41.61 19.47 -33.26
CA ALA A 181 41.82 18.46 -34.29
C ALA A 181 41.45 18.99 -35.69
N THR A 182 40.34 19.73 -35.83
CA THR A 182 39.91 20.30 -37.12
C THR A 182 40.90 21.33 -37.66
N GLU A 183 41.50 22.16 -36.80
CA GLU A 183 42.54 23.10 -37.20
C GLU A 183 43.80 22.38 -37.71
N ALA A 184 44.23 21.33 -37.01
CA ALA A 184 45.38 20.51 -37.42
C ALA A 184 45.12 19.76 -38.74
N GLY A 185 43.93 19.19 -38.92
CA GLY A 185 43.57 18.53 -40.17
C GLY A 185 43.43 19.47 -41.37
N ALA A 186 43.08 20.74 -41.15
CA ALA A 186 43.11 21.77 -42.18
C ALA A 186 44.56 22.11 -42.62
N ALA A 187 45.52 22.05 -41.71
CA ALA A 187 46.94 22.23 -42.03
C ALA A 187 47.48 21.08 -42.89
N ALA A 188 47.06 19.83 -42.64
CA ALA A 188 47.43 18.65 -43.43
C ALA A 188 46.86 18.65 -44.87
N ALA A 189 45.81 19.43 -45.12
CA ALA A 189 45.14 19.52 -46.43
C ALA A 189 45.74 20.56 -47.39
N ARG A 190 46.74 21.35 -46.98
CA ARG A 190 47.38 22.34 -47.87
C ARG A 190 48.28 21.65 -48.91
N GLU A 191 48.00 21.88 -50.19
CA GLU A 191 48.63 21.18 -51.33
C GLU A 191 50.09 21.58 -51.64
N GLU A 192 50.64 22.59 -50.97
CA GLU A 192 51.98 23.14 -51.26
C GLU A 192 53.13 22.42 -50.53
N ALA A 193 52.84 21.39 -49.74
CA ALA A 193 53.85 20.67 -48.95
C ALA A 193 54.25 19.33 -49.59
N GLY A 194 55.56 19.03 -49.64
CA GLY A 194 56.08 17.75 -50.14
C GLY A 194 55.54 16.53 -49.36
N HIS A 195 55.66 15.33 -49.95
CA HIS A 195 55.04 14.10 -49.41
C HIS A 195 55.46 13.76 -47.96
N GLU A 196 56.67 14.13 -47.52
CA GLU A 196 57.13 13.97 -46.14
C GLU A 196 56.42 14.93 -45.15
N ALA A 197 56.26 16.19 -45.53
CA ALA A 197 55.56 17.18 -44.71
C ALA A 197 54.05 16.87 -44.60
N MET A 198 53.45 16.33 -45.67
CA MET A 198 52.06 15.87 -45.67
C MET A 198 51.83 14.66 -44.74
N LEU A 199 52.80 13.74 -44.65
CA LEU A 199 52.76 12.61 -43.71
C LEU A 199 52.89 13.08 -42.25
N SER A 200 53.83 13.98 -41.96
CA SER A 200 54.02 14.51 -40.61
C SER A 200 52.80 15.30 -40.12
N ALA A 201 52.20 16.13 -40.97
CA ALA A 201 50.97 16.85 -40.65
C ALA A 201 49.78 15.89 -40.42
N ALA A 202 49.66 14.82 -41.21
CA ALA A 202 48.64 13.79 -41.01
C ALA A 202 48.83 13.04 -39.69
N ASP A 203 50.06 12.70 -39.30
CA ASP A 203 50.35 12.03 -38.01
C ASP A 203 50.00 12.94 -36.81
N THR A 204 50.26 14.25 -36.90
CA THR A 204 49.83 15.22 -35.86
C THR A 204 48.31 15.35 -35.77
N ALA A 205 47.61 15.34 -36.92
CA ALA A 205 46.15 15.39 -36.96
C ALA A 205 45.51 14.09 -36.43
N GLU A 206 46.10 12.91 -36.69
CA GLU A 206 45.66 11.62 -36.13
C GLU A 206 45.81 11.57 -34.60
N ALA A 207 46.90 12.10 -34.06
CA ALA A 207 47.11 12.15 -32.61
C ALA A 207 46.07 13.04 -31.90
N LEU A 208 45.77 14.22 -32.47
CA LEU A 208 44.74 15.12 -31.93
C LEU A 208 43.33 14.56 -32.13
N LEU A 209 43.07 13.88 -33.25
CA LEU A 209 41.83 13.13 -33.48
C LEU A 209 41.62 12.03 -32.44
N GLY A 210 42.65 11.25 -32.12
CA GLY A 210 42.58 10.23 -31.07
C GLY A 210 42.23 10.84 -29.70
N ALA A 211 42.86 11.96 -29.34
CA ALA A 211 42.54 12.69 -28.11
C ALA A 211 41.11 13.26 -28.08
N ALA A 212 40.59 13.68 -29.24
CA ALA A 212 39.21 14.15 -29.40
C ALA A 212 38.19 13.00 -29.33
N GLU A 213 38.46 11.86 -29.96
CA GLU A 213 37.62 10.66 -29.90
C GLU A 213 37.53 10.12 -28.47
N GLU A 214 38.64 10.06 -27.73
CA GLU A 214 38.63 9.68 -26.31
C GLU A 214 37.80 10.65 -25.46
N ALA A 215 37.89 11.96 -25.72
CA ALA A 215 37.09 12.95 -25.00
C ALA A 215 35.60 12.84 -25.33
N LEU A 216 35.25 12.54 -26.57
CA LEU A 216 33.86 12.26 -26.97
C LEU A 216 33.33 10.96 -26.35
N GLN A 217 34.17 9.93 -26.19
CA GLN A 217 33.79 8.71 -25.49
C GLN A 217 33.58 8.95 -23.99
N ARG A 218 34.48 9.71 -23.34
CA ARG A 218 34.28 10.14 -21.94
C ARG A 218 33.00 10.94 -21.77
N ALA A 219 32.74 11.92 -22.65
CA ALA A 219 31.50 12.71 -22.61
C ALA A 219 30.24 11.85 -22.81
N LYS A 220 30.28 10.83 -23.68
CA LYS A 220 29.18 9.85 -23.85
C LYS A 220 28.96 9.04 -22.57
N GLN A 221 30.03 8.53 -21.98
CA GLN A 221 29.96 7.72 -20.77
C GLN A 221 29.40 8.52 -19.58
N VAL A 222 29.91 9.74 -19.36
CA VAL A 222 29.38 10.64 -18.32
C VAL A 222 27.92 11.00 -18.61
N LEU A 223 27.54 11.23 -19.87
CA LEU A 223 26.13 11.46 -20.22
C LEU A 223 25.25 10.25 -19.88
N THR A 224 25.69 9.02 -20.15
CA THR A 224 24.92 7.82 -19.81
C THR A 224 24.79 7.62 -18.30
N GLU A 225 25.90 7.74 -17.56
CA GLU A 225 25.93 7.58 -16.10
C GLU A 225 25.05 8.63 -15.42
N LYS A 226 25.20 9.92 -15.78
CA LYS A 226 24.40 11.00 -15.19
C LYS A 226 22.94 10.95 -15.61
N ARG A 227 22.61 10.45 -16.81
CA ARG A 227 21.23 10.19 -17.24
C ARG A 227 20.58 9.07 -16.45
N GLU A 228 21.32 8.05 -16.05
CA GLU A 228 20.84 6.97 -15.17
C GLU A 228 20.64 7.47 -13.74
N GLU A 229 21.62 8.21 -13.19
CA GLU A 229 21.54 8.82 -11.86
C GLU A 229 20.27 9.68 -11.72
N MET A 230 19.89 10.47 -12.74
CA MET A 230 18.68 11.30 -12.73
C MET A 230 17.35 10.53 -12.50
N GLY A 231 17.29 9.20 -12.67
CA GLY A 231 16.07 8.42 -12.36
C GLY A 231 14.87 8.67 -13.30
N GLN A 232 13.65 8.36 -12.85
CA GLN A 232 12.42 8.41 -13.68
C GLN A 232 11.31 9.30 -13.09
N SER A 233 11.64 10.25 -12.23
CA SER A 233 10.66 11.20 -11.71
C SER A 233 10.13 12.12 -12.84
N PRO A 234 8.91 12.68 -12.71
CA PRO A 234 8.36 13.59 -13.72
C PRO A 234 9.24 14.83 -13.95
N GLU A 235 9.88 15.35 -12.90
CA GLU A 235 10.88 16.42 -12.95
C GLU A 235 12.15 15.97 -13.67
N ALA A 236 12.63 14.76 -13.42
CA ALA A 236 13.78 14.18 -14.14
C ALA A 236 13.49 13.98 -15.63
N LEU A 237 12.29 13.56 -16.01
CA LEU A 237 11.90 13.43 -17.42
C LEU A 237 11.90 14.78 -18.14
N LYS A 238 11.42 15.84 -17.48
CA LYS A 238 11.49 17.22 -17.99
C LYS A 238 12.94 17.71 -18.11
N ALA A 239 13.78 17.45 -17.11
CA ALA A 239 15.20 17.81 -17.15
C ALA A 239 15.95 17.05 -18.27
N LYS A 240 15.65 15.76 -18.45
CA LYS A 240 16.23 14.93 -19.52
C LYS A 240 15.87 15.45 -20.91
N SER A 241 14.62 15.84 -21.13
CA SER A 241 14.19 16.37 -22.44
C SER A 241 14.71 17.78 -22.69
N ALA A 242 14.77 18.64 -21.68
CA ALA A 242 15.19 20.04 -21.81
C ALA A 242 16.71 20.24 -21.86
N GLN A 243 17.49 19.46 -21.08
CA GLN A 243 18.92 19.70 -20.88
C GLN A 243 19.80 18.58 -21.46
N ILE A 244 19.46 17.30 -21.23
CA ILE A 244 20.30 16.17 -21.69
C ILE A 244 20.16 15.91 -23.19
N ARG A 245 18.95 16.02 -23.75
CA ARG A 245 18.73 15.79 -25.19
C ARG A 245 19.56 16.74 -26.08
N PRO A 246 19.58 18.07 -25.87
CA PRO A 246 20.45 18.96 -26.65
C PRO A 246 21.94 18.61 -26.53
N LEU A 247 22.40 18.17 -25.35
CA LEU A 247 23.79 17.75 -25.14
C LEU A 247 24.12 16.46 -25.92
N SER A 248 23.18 15.51 -25.99
CA SER A 248 23.34 14.31 -26.81
C SER A 248 23.43 14.62 -28.32
N GLU A 249 22.64 15.60 -28.78
CA GLU A 249 22.67 16.06 -30.18
C GLU A 249 24.02 16.73 -30.51
N ARG A 250 24.57 17.52 -29.58
CA ARG A 250 25.91 18.13 -29.70
C ARG A 250 27.04 17.09 -29.76
N ILE A 251 26.98 16.04 -28.94
CA ILE A 251 27.92 14.92 -29.00
C ILE A 251 27.84 14.23 -30.37
N ILE A 252 26.64 13.99 -30.89
CA ILE A 252 26.44 13.36 -32.21
C ILE A 252 27.05 14.23 -33.31
N ALA A 253 26.79 15.54 -33.29
CA ALA A 253 27.37 16.49 -34.25
C ALA A 253 28.91 16.49 -34.20
N SER A 254 29.47 16.49 -32.99
CA SER A 254 30.93 16.47 -32.78
C SER A 254 31.57 15.15 -33.25
N ASN A 255 30.90 14.00 -33.03
CA ASN A 255 31.34 12.71 -33.58
C ASN A 255 31.28 12.67 -35.11
N LYS A 256 30.26 13.28 -35.70
CA LYS A 256 30.17 13.39 -37.16
C LYS A 256 31.33 14.23 -37.71
N CYS A 257 31.65 15.34 -37.06
CA CYS A 257 32.81 16.16 -37.44
C CYS A 257 34.13 15.40 -37.33
N ALA A 258 34.35 14.68 -36.23
CA ALA A 258 35.55 13.86 -36.03
C ALA A 258 35.69 12.74 -37.08
N THR A 259 34.59 12.07 -37.44
CA THR A 259 34.62 11.02 -38.48
C THR A 259 34.86 11.58 -39.88
N GLU A 260 34.26 12.72 -40.23
CA GLU A 260 34.55 13.44 -41.49
C GLU A 260 36.02 13.88 -41.57
N LEU A 261 36.58 14.38 -40.47
CA LEU A 261 37.98 14.76 -40.38
C LEU A 261 38.92 13.54 -40.49
N SER A 262 38.63 12.45 -39.79
CA SER A 262 39.36 11.18 -39.87
C SER A 262 39.43 10.67 -41.31
N ASN A 263 38.33 10.74 -42.06
CA ASN A 263 38.31 10.37 -43.47
C ASN A 263 39.18 11.30 -44.33
N LYS A 264 39.13 12.62 -44.11
CA LYS A 264 39.98 13.59 -44.83
C LYS A 264 41.47 13.34 -44.55
N VAL A 265 41.84 13.10 -43.29
CA VAL A 265 43.21 12.80 -42.89
C VAL A 265 43.68 11.48 -43.52
N LYS A 266 42.86 10.43 -43.52
CA LYS A 266 43.15 9.16 -44.21
C LYS A 266 43.36 9.34 -45.71
N VAL A 267 42.50 10.10 -46.39
CA VAL A 267 42.64 10.39 -47.83
C VAL A 267 43.92 11.17 -48.10
N SER A 268 44.24 12.17 -47.26
CA SER A 268 45.47 12.95 -47.36
C SER A 268 46.72 12.05 -47.18
N ARG A 269 46.68 11.12 -46.22
CA ARG A 269 47.75 10.16 -45.94
C ARG A 269 47.91 9.13 -47.04
N GLU A 270 46.81 8.62 -47.59
CA GLU A 270 46.85 7.73 -48.75
C GLU A 270 47.39 8.45 -49.98
N LYS A 271 47.02 9.72 -50.22
CA LYS A 271 47.59 10.54 -51.29
C LYS A 271 49.09 10.71 -51.09
N ALA A 272 49.55 11.02 -49.87
CA ALA A 272 50.96 11.13 -49.53
C ALA A 272 51.72 9.81 -49.70
N LYS A 273 51.16 8.69 -49.24
CA LYS A 273 51.73 7.34 -49.41
C LYS A 273 51.74 6.91 -50.88
N ARG A 274 50.73 7.26 -51.66
CA ARG A 274 50.70 7.00 -53.11
C ARG A 274 51.74 7.83 -53.82
N LEU A 275 51.92 9.11 -53.50
CA LEU A 275 52.99 9.94 -54.06
C LEU A 275 54.37 9.38 -53.69
N ALA A 276 54.60 9.04 -52.41
CA ALA A 276 55.83 8.39 -51.96
C ALA A 276 56.07 7.03 -52.64
N ALA A 277 55.02 6.22 -52.83
CA ALA A 277 55.11 4.94 -53.52
C ALA A 277 55.24 5.10 -55.04
N ILE A 278 54.72 6.16 -55.66
CA ILE A 278 54.96 6.50 -57.06
C ILE A 278 56.42 6.90 -57.21
N ASP A 279 56.94 7.77 -56.35
CA ASP A 279 58.36 8.15 -56.36
C ASP A 279 59.28 6.93 -56.13
N LYS A 280 58.90 6.03 -55.23
CA LYS A 280 59.63 4.78 -54.98
C LYS A 280 59.51 3.79 -56.15
N LYS A 281 58.32 3.56 -56.68
CA LYS A 281 58.08 2.67 -57.83
C LYS A 281 58.69 3.22 -59.11
N MET A 282 58.74 4.52 -59.31
CA MET A 282 59.41 5.13 -60.46
C MET A 282 60.93 4.92 -60.39
N LYS A 283 61.51 4.90 -59.17
CA LYS A 283 62.91 4.50 -58.94
C LYS A 283 63.11 3.00 -59.17
N GLU A 284 62.29 2.14 -58.54
CA GLU A 284 62.35 0.68 -58.70
C GLU A 284 62.07 0.24 -60.14
N GLN A 285 61.17 0.91 -60.88
CA GLN A 285 60.88 0.62 -62.29
C GLN A 285 61.98 1.09 -63.22
N ARG A 286 62.70 2.18 -62.90
CA ARG A 286 63.95 2.54 -63.57
C ARG A 286 64.98 1.45 -63.37
N GLU A 287 65.18 1.02 -62.13
CA GLU A 287 66.15 -0.03 -61.78
C GLU A 287 65.80 -1.40 -62.40
N LEU A 288 64.52 -1.78 -62.44
CA LEU A 288 64.05 -3.01 -63.09
C LEU A 288 64.14 -2.94 -64.61
N PHE A 289 63.81 -1.80 -65.21
CA PHE A 289 64.00 -1.59 -66.65
C PHE A 289 65.49 -1.64 -67.01
N ASP A 290 66.35 -1.02 -66.20
CA ASP A 290 67.81 -1.05 -66.38
C ASP A 290 68.39 -2.47 -66.17
N LYS A 291 67.75 -3.30 -65.34
CA LYS A 291 68.16 -4.69 -65.08
C LYS A 291 67.84 -5.66 -66.24
N TYR A 292 66.69 -5.50 -66.89
CA TYR A 292 66.25 -6.39 -67.98
C TYR A 292 66.55 -5.84 -69.40
N ASN A 293 67.03 -4.60 -69.51
CA ASN A 293 67.52 -3.99 -70.75
C ASN A 293 69.03 -4.29 -70.94
N THR A 294 69.34 -5.54 -71.31
CA THR A 294 70.73 -6.03 -71.46
C THR A 294 71.51 -5.41 -72.63
N ASN A 295 70.82 -4.81 -73.60
CA ASN A 295 71.42 -4.25 -74.82
C ASN A 295 71.62 -2.71 -74.76
N LEU A 296 71.15 -2.06 -73.68
CA LEU A 296 71.21 -0.59 -73.47
C LEU A 296 70.59 0.23 -74.63
N ASP A 297 69.66 -0.35 -75.40
CA ASP A 297 69.02 0.27 -76.56
C ASP A 297 67.73 1.05 -76.21
N GLY A 298 67.20 0.82 -75.00
CA GLY A 298 66.02 1.52 -74.50
C GLY A 298 64.69 0.87 -74.90
N PHE A 299 64.70 -0.37 -75.42
CA PHE A 299 63.51 -1.11 -75.86
C PHE A 299 63.53 -2.57 -75.38
N LEU A 300 62.41 -3.10 -74.89
CA LEU A 300 62.29 -4.52 -74.49
C LEU A 300 61.81 -5.40 -75.67
N ALA A 301 62.52 -6.49 -75.95
CA ALA A 301 62.25 -7.42 -77.05
C ALA A 301 61.27 -8.56 -76.67
N ARG A 302 60.76 -9.31 -77.66
CA ARG A 302 59.77 -10.39 -77.50
C ARG A 302 60.19 -11.49 -76.52
N ASN A 303 61.47 -11.87 -76.54
CA ASN A 303 62.00 -12.93 -75.69
C ASN A 303 62.22 -12.46 -74.24
N GLU A 304 62.53 -11.18 -74.04
CA GLU A 304 62.71 -10.56 -72.72
C GLU A 304 61.36 -10.36 -72.02
N LEU A 305 60.29 -10.15 -72.79
CA LEU A 305 58.92 -10.02 -72.29
C LEU A 305 58.32 -11.37 -71.85
N LEU A 306 58.70 -12.47 -72.51
CA LEU A 306 58.39 -13.83 -72.08
C LEU A 306 59.09 -14.19 -70.76
N ALA A 307 60.38 -13.86 -70.64
CA ALA A 307 61.14 -14.07 -69.41
C ALA A 307 60.56 -13.25 -68.24
N PHE A 308 60.19 -11.99 -68.50
CA PHE A 308 59.57 -11.11 -67.50
C PHE A 308 58.20 -11.62 -67.02
N ALA A 309 57.37 -12.18 -67.90
CA ALA A 309 56.07 -12.72 -67.51
C ALA A 309 56.18 -14.04 -66.72
N LEU A 310 57.17 -14.87 -67.06
CA LEU A 310 57.44 -16.14 -66.38
C LEU A 310 58.09 -15.93 -64.99
N GLU A 311 59.14 -15.11 -64.90
CA GLU A 311 59.89 -14.89 -63.64
C GLU A 311 59.16 -13.99 -62.65
N GLU A 312 58.54 -12.89 -63.10
CA GLU A 312 58.02 -11.86 -62.19
C GLU A 312 56.53 -12.05 -61.85
N TYR A 313 55.77 -12.69 -62.75
CA TYR A 313 54.32 -12.88 -62.58
C TYR A 313 53.91 -14.33 -62.37
N GLU A 314 54.85 -15.29 -62.51
CA GLU A 314 54.63 -16.75 -62.49
C GLU A 314 53.41 -17.14 -63.34
N PHE A 315 53.26 -16.49 -64.50
CA PHE A 315 52.10 -16.63 -65.36
C PHE A 315 52.56 -16.94 -66.78
N GLU A 316 52.26 -18.15 -67.23
CA GLU A 316 52.52 -18.59 -68.61
C GLU A 316 51.52 -17.92 -69.54
N LEU A 317 51.97 -16.92 -70.28
CA LEU A 317 51.20 -16.28 -71.34
C LEU A 317 51.04 -17.26 -72.51
N THR A 318 49.81 -17.52 -72.94
CA THR A 318 49.55 -18.26 -74.19
C THR A 318 49.93 -17.42 -75.41
N GLU A 319 50.27 -18.06 -76.54
CA GLU A 319 50.70 -17.35 -77.77
C GLU A 319 49.67 -16.30 -78.23
N GLU A 320 48.37 -16.57 -78.08
CA GLU A 320 47.29 -15.62 -78.39
C GLU A 320 47.27 -14.38 -77.47
N GLN A 321 47.72 -14.52 -76.22
CA GLN A 321 47.82 -13.42 -75.26
C GLN A 321 49.07 -12.58 -75.53
N LEU A 322 50.16 -13.22 -75.96
CA LEU A 322 51.41 -12.55 -76.34
C LEU A 322 51.21 -11.65 -77.58
N ASP A 323 50.48 -12.14 -78.59
CA ASP A 323 50.18 -11.38 -79.80
C ASP A 323 49.24 -10.20 -79.54
N LYS A 324 48.25 -10.36 -78.66
CA LYS A 324 47.36 -9.27 -78.22
C LYS A 324 48.10 -8.19 -77.41
N LEU A 325 49.10 -8.59 -76.63
CA LEU A 325 49.97 -7.67 -75.89
C LEU A 325 50.90 -6.91 -76.84
N PHE A 326 51.61 -7.61 -77.74
CA PHE A 326 52.51 -6.97 -78.71
C PHE A 326 51.79 -6.08 -79.71
N GLY A 327 50.62 -6.50 -80.22
CA GLY A 327 49.83 -5.72 -81.18
C GLY A 327 49.29 -4.39 -80.63
N LYS A 328 49.21 -4.23 -79.30
CA LYS A 328 48.77 -2.97 -78.67
C LYS A 328 49.92 -2.12 -78.11
N LEU A 329 51.07 -2.72 -77.83
CA LEU A 329 52.15 -2.07 -77.08
C LEU A 329 53.37 -1.72 -77.94
N SER A 330 53.62 -2.44 -79.03
CA SER A 330 54.76 -2.17 -79.94
C SER A 330 54.46 -1.03 -80.92
N ASN A 331 55.48 -0.24 -81.25
CA ASN A 331 55.47 0.60 -82.45
C ASN A 331 56.21 -0.18 -83.54
N GLU A 332 55.50 -0.45 -84.62
CA GLU A 332 55.70 -1.30 -85.81
C GLU A 332 57.09 -1.86 -86.22
N GLU A 333 58.22 -1.60 -85.55
CA GLU A 333 59.46 -2.35 -85.81
C GLU A 333 60.49 -2.44 -84.66
N GLN A 334 60.34 -1.76 -83.50
CA GLN A 334 61.36 -1.80 -82.43
C GLN A 334 60.75 -1.79 -81.01
N GLY A 335 60.38 -2.96 -80.51
CA GLY A 335 60.20 -3.28 -79.08
C GLY A 335 59.17 -2.45 -78.28
N VAL A 336 59.14 -2.68 -76.96
CA VAL A 336 58.31 -1.91 -76.01
C VAL A 336 59.20 -0.84 -75.32
N PRO A 337 58.99 0.47 -75.57
CA PRO A 337 59.75 1.53 -74.91
C PRO A 337 59.32 1.70 -73.44
N PHE A 338 60.21 2.28 -72.61
CA PHE A 338 59.93 2.56 -71.18
C PHE A 338 58.62 3.34 -70.96
N SER A 339 58.24 4.23 -71.89
CA SER A 339 56.98 4.98 -71.85
C SER A 339 55.72 4.10 -71.89
N ARG A 340 55.81 2.88 -72.42
CA ARG A 340 54.71 1.89 -72.51
C ARG A 340 54.90 0.67 -71.62
N PHE A 341 55.99 0.61 -70.85
CA PHE A 341 56.27 -0.47 -69.89
C PHE A 341 55.20 -0.61 -68.79
N ALA A 342 54.62 0.52 -68.36
CA ALA A 342 53.50 0.52 -67.40
C ALA A 342 52.21 -0.09 -67.99
N GLN A 343 51.92 0.13 -69.27
CA GLN A 343 50.75 -0.46 -69.94
C GLN A 343 50.92 -1.97 -70.15
N MET A 344 52.13 -2.43 -70.45
CA MET A 344 52.48 -3.85 -70.56
C MET A 344 52.20 -4.64 -69.27
N ARG A 345 52.66 -4.14 -68.13
CA ARG A 345 52.40 -4.76 -66.82
C ARG A 345 50.91 -4.76 -66.45
N SER A 346 50.19 -3.70 -66.81
CA SER A 346 48.76 -3.58 -66.50
C SER A 346 47.92 -4.67 -67.19
N MET A 347 48.24 -5.01 -68.44
CA MET A 347 47.48 -6.02 -69.20
C MET A 347 47.72 -7.44 -68.67
N VAL A 348 48.96 -7.77 -68.27
CA VAL A 348 49.28 -9.06 -67.64
C VAL A 348 48.62 -9.19 -66.26
N ALA A 349 48.52 -8.09 -65.50
CA ALA A 349 47.88 -8.07 -64.19
C ALA A 349 46.34 -8.15 -64.25
N ILE A 350 45.71 -7.58 -65.28
CA ILE A 350 44.25 -7.62 -65.48
C ILE A 350 43.78 -9.08 -65.61
N GLU A 351 44.46 -9.88 -66.41
CA GLU A 351 44.08 -11.28 -66.64
C GLU A 351 44.16 -12.14 -65.36
N LYS A 352 45.18 -11.91 -64.52
CA LYS A 352 45.34 -12.54 -63.19
C LYS A 352 44.26 -12.08 -62.19
N SER A 353 43.82 -10.82 -62.26
CA SER A 353 42.84 -10.24 -61.32
C SER A 353 41.40 -10.73 -61.56
N VAL A 354 41.05 -11.05 -62.80
CA VAL A 354 39.72 -11.57 -63.19
C VAL A 354 39.49 -12.98 -62.64
N ALA A 355 40.53 -13.82 -62.61
CA ALA A 355 40.46 -15.16 -62.01
C ALA A 355 40.24 -15.08 -60.48
N LYS A 356 40.99 -14.22 -59.78
CA LYS A 356 40.90 -14.04 -58.32
C LYS A 356 39.59 -13.37 -57.86
N ALA A 357 38.96 -12.54 -58.72
CA ALA A 357 37.66 -11.92 -58.43
C ALA A 357 36.51 -12.94 -58.43
N ARG A 358 36.54 -13.93 -59.35
CA ARG A 358 35.53 -15.00 -59.41
C ARG A 358 35.57 -15.94 -58.20
N GLU A 359 36.75 -16.18 -57.64
CA GLU A 359 36.91 -16.96 -56.40
C GLU A 359 36.36 -16.22 -55.18
N ARG A 360 36.61 -14.91 -55.08
CA ARG A 360 36.05 -14.07 -53.99
C ARG A 360 34.52 -13.99 -54.04
N GLU A 361 33.94 -13.96 -55.24
CA GLU A 361 32.48 -13.91 -55.39
C GLU A 361 31.81 -15.24 -54.97
N ARG A 362 32.44 -16.39 -55.24
CA ARG A 362 31.95 -17.69 -54.75
C ARG A 362 32.06 -17.80 -53.22
N ALA A 363 33.21 -17.40 -52.66
CA ALA A 363 33.40 -17.37 -51.21
C ALA A 363 32.39 -16.44 -50.50
N ALA A 364 32.12 -15.26 -51.07
CA ALA A 364 31.14 -14.32 -50.51
C ALA A 364 29.69 -14.86 -50.56
N ARG A 365 29.34 -15.64 -51.59
CA ARG A 365 28.01 -16.29 -51.69
C ARG A 365 27.87 -17.42 -50.67
N GLU A 366 28.90 -18.24 -50.50
CA GLU A 366 28.92 -19.33 -49.50
C GLU A 366 28.86 -18.78 -48.06
N GLU A 367 29.58 -17.68 -47.78
CA GLU A 367 29.54 -17.00 -46.48
C GLU A 367 28.17 -16.35 -46.22
N ALA A 368 27.55 -15.73 -47.24
CA ALA A 368 26.20 -15.17 -47.12
C ALA A 368 25.12 -16.24 -46.87
N GLU A 369 25.19 -17.39 -47.55
CA GLU A 369 24.26 -18.51 -47.31
C GLU A 369 24.44 -19.10 -45.90
N ARG A 370 25.68 -19.20 -45.41
CA ARG A 370 25.95 -19.65 -44.04
C ARG A 370 25.36 -18.69 -43.00
N MET A 371 25.57 -17.38 -43.18
CA MET A 371 25.02 -16.35 -42.29
C MET A 371 23.49 -16.34 -42.28
N GLN A 372 22.84 -16.62 -43.42
CA GLN A 372 21.38 -16.76 -43.49
C GLN A 372 20.88 -17.98 -42.70
N ARG A 373 21.51 -19.15 -42.84
CA ARG A 373 21.14 -20.35 -42.06
C ARG A 373 21.31 -20.13 -40.56
N GLU A 374 22.44 -19.56 -40.14
CA GLU A 374 22.69 -19.23 -38.73
C GLU A 374 21.64 -18.24 -38.18
N ARG A 375 21.16 -17.30 -38.99
CA ARG A 375 20.08 -16.37 -38.61
C ARG A 375 18.72 -17.05 -38.51
N GLU A 376 18.38 -17.96 -39.42
CA GLU A 376 17.14 -18.73 -39.39
C GLU A 376 17.07 -19.66 -38.17
N GLU A 377 18.15 -20.39 -37.88
CA GLU A 377 18.26 -21.24 -36.70
C GLU A 377 18.09 -20.44 -35.40
N ARG A 378 18.71 -19.27 -35.30
CA ARG A 378 18.56 -18.36 -34.14
C ARG A 378 17.14 -17.83 -34.00
N MET A 379 16.50 -17.45 -35.11
CA MET A 379 15.11 -17.02 -35.07
C MET A 379 14.16 -18.14 -34.63
N GLU A 380 14.45 -19.38 -35.00
CA GLU A 380 13.64 -20.53 -34.56
C GLU A 380 13.80 -20.82 -33.07
N VAL A 381 15.01 -20.75 -32.53
CA VAL A 381 15.26 -20.85 -31.08
C VAL A 381 14.47 -19.77 -30.32
N LEU A 382 14.55 -18.51 -30.77
CA LEU A 382 13.80 -17.40 -30.14
C LEU A 382 12.28 -17.59 -30.25
N ARG A 383 11.78 -18.08 -31.39
CA ARG A 383 10.36 -18.40 -31.56
C ARG A 383 9.90 -19.50 -30.61
N SER A 384 10.70 -20.54 -30.45
CA SER A 384 10.40 -21.63 -29.52
C SER A 384 10.38 -21.16 -28.06
N GLY A 385 11.33 -20.31 -27.65
CA GLY A 385 11.35 -19.73 -26.31
C GLY A 385 10.20 -18.75 -26.06
N LEU A 386 9.80 -17.96 -27.07
CA LEU A 386 8.59 -17.13 -26.95
C LEU A 386 7.30 -17.98 -26.89
N ALA A 387 7.27 -19.15 -27.53
CA ALA A 387 6.15 -20.07 -27.45
C ALA A 387 5.98 -20.65 -26.04
N THR A 388 7.07 -21.10 -25.40
CA THR A 388 7.01 -21.60 -24.02
C THR A 388 6.51 -20.53 -23.04
N ILE A 389 6.94 -19.27 -23.21
CA ILE A 389 6.44 -18.14 -22.43
C ILE A 389 4.95 -17.91 -22.68
N ARG A 390 4.50 -17.94 -23.94
CA ARG A 390 3.06 -17.79 -24.25
C ARG A 390 2.23 -18.89 -23.62
N ASP A 391 2.70 -20.13 -23.63
CA ASP A 391 2.00 -21.27 -23.01
C ASP A 391 1.92 -21.10 -21.49
N ALA A 392 3.01 -20.65 -20.86
CA ALA A 392 3.00 -20.31 -19.43
C ALA A 392 2.02 -19.17 -19.11
N LEU A 393 1.97 -18.13 -19.95
CA LEU A 393 1.00 -17.04 -19.81
C LEU A 393 -0.45 -17.51 -20.02
N ALA A 394 -0.71 -18.42 -20.96
CA ALA A 394 -2.03 -18.99 -21.17
C ALA A 394 -2.50 -19.77 -19.92
N ARG A 395 -1.62 -20.59 -19.32
CA ARG A 395 -1.91 -21.27 -18.04
C ARG A 395 -2.21 -20.28 -16.92
N ALA A 396 -1.46 -19.18 -16.84
CA ALA A 396 -1.70 -18.13 -15.85
C ALA A 396 -3.05 -17.42 -16.04
N GLU A 397 -3.45 -17.14 -17.29
CA GLU A 397 -4.75 -16.55 -17.61
C GLU A 397 -5.91 -17.50 -17.33
N GLU A 398 -5.74 -18.80 -17.62
CA GLU A 398 -6.73 -19.81 -17.29
C GLU A 398 -6.95 -19.90 -15.77
N ALA A 399 -5.88 -19.94 -14.99
CA ALA A 399 -5.95 -19.89 -13.53
C ALA A 399 -6.63 -18.60 -13.04
N SER A 400 -6.28 -17.44 -13.63
CA SER A 400 -6.91 -16.16 -13.30
C SER A 400 -8.40 -16.13 -13.63
N SER A 401 -8.83 -16.73 -14.73
CA SER A 401 -10.26 -16.77 -15.11
C SER A 401 -11.06 -17.70 -14.19
N LYS A 402 -10.53 -18.87 -13.85
CA LYS A 402 -11.12 -19.79 -12.85
C LYS A 402 -11.26 -19.10 -11.49
N ALA A 403 -10.18 -18.49 -10.99
CA ALA A 403 -10.18 -17.75 -9.73
C ALA A 403 -11.18 -16.58 -9.73
N THR A 404 -11.32 -15.88 -10.87
CA THR A 404 -12.30 -14.81 -11.02
C THR A 404 -13.72 -15.36 -10.91
N ALA A 405 -14.02 -16.50 -11.55
CA ALA A 405 -15.33 -17.13 -11.49
C ALA A 405 -15.70 -17.56 -10.06
N SER A 406 -14.77 -18.18 -9.31
CA SER A 406 -15.02 -18.56 -7.92
C SER A 406 -15.09 -17.34 -6.98
N SER A 407 -14.40 -16.24 -7.29
CA SER A 407 -14.43 -15.00 -6.49
C SER A 407 -15.79 -14.30 -6.47
N VAL A 408 -16.68 -14.60 -7.42
CA VAL A 408 -18.05 -14.06 -7.46
C VAL A 408 -18.80 -14.37 -6.16
N LYS A 409 -18.54 -15.54 -5.55
CA LYS A 409 -19.09 -15.95 -4.24
C LYS A 409 -18.66 -15.02 -3.10
N LEU A 410 -17.50 -14.38 -3.22
CA LEU A 410 -16.93 -13.46 -2.24
C LEU A 410 -17.45 -12.02 -2.43
N ALA A 411 -18.17 -11.72 -3.50
CA ALA A 411 -18.72 -10.39 -3.74
C ALA A 411 -19.75 -10.02 -2.64
N PRO A 412 -19.83 -8.75 -2.20
CA PRO A 412 -20.62 -8.35 -1.02
C PRO A 412 -22.07 -8.85 -1.01
N LYS A 413 -22.74 -8.83 -2.18
CA LYS A 413 -24.14 -9.28 -2.33
C LYS A 413 -24.32 -10.79 -2.16
N GLN A 414 -23.34 -11.59 -2.61
CA GLN A 414 -23.39 -13.05 -2.47
C GLN A 414 -22.85 -13.47 -1.10
N ALA A 415 -21.78 -12.81 -0.64
CA ALA A 415 -21.18 -13.06 0.66
C ALA A 415 -22.18 -12.88 1.81
N ALA A 416 -23.08 -11.90 1.72
CA ALA A 416 -24.14 -11.68 2.70
C ALA A 416 -25.16 -12.84 2.83
N LYS A 417 -25.21 -13.76 1.86
CA LYS A 417 -26.11 -14.92 1.86
C LYS A 417 -25.46 -16.20 2.37
N LEU A 418 -24.14 -16.21 2.54
CA LEU A 418 -23.36 -17.40 2.88
C LEU A 418 -23.05 -17.43 4.38
N SER A 419 -23.00 -18.63 4.96
CA SER A 419 -22.53 -18.80 6.33
C SER A 419 -21.01 -18.56 6.43
N GLY A 420 -20.50 -18.34 7.65
CA GLY A 420 -19.06 -18.17 7.88
C GLY A 420 -18.22 -19.33 7.33
N ASP A 421 -18.70 -20.57 7.48
CA ASP A 421 -17.99 -21.75 6.98
C ASP A 421 -18.04 -21.86 5.45
N GLN A 422 -19.16 -21.47 4.83
CA GLN A 422 -19.28 -21.40 3.38
C GLN A 422 -18.38 -20.31 2.79
N LEU A 423 -18.29 -19.15 3.44
CA LEU A 423 -17.36 -18.07 3.07
C LEU A 423 -15.90 -18.51 3.20
N ARG A 424 -15.56 -19.24 4.27
CA ARG A 424 -14.22 -19.80 4.45
C ARG A 424 -13.86 -20.77 3.33
N ALA A 425 -14.77 -21.68 3.00
CA ALA A 425 -14.56 -22.66 1.93
C ALA A 425 -14.41 -21.96 0.57
N ALA A 426 -15.26 -20.98 0.26
CA ALA A 426 -15.18 -20.22 -0.98
C ALA A 426 -13.87 -19.41 -1.09
N ALA A 427 -13.40 -18.80 0.00
CA ALA A 427 -12.15 -18.05 -0.01
C ALA A 427 -10.93 -18.97 -0.20
N LYS A 428 -10.91 -20.14 0.46
CA LYS A 428 -9.88 -21.16 0.25
C LYS A 428 -9.88 -21.73 -1.17
N GLU A 429 -11.07 -21.89 -1.77
CA GLU A 429 -11.21 -22.30 -3.17
C GLU A 429 -10.52 -21.29 -4.11
N VAL A 430 -10.73 -19.99 -3.89
CA VAL A 430 -10.07 -18.92 -4.66
C VAL A 430 -8.54 -18.95 -4.44
N GLU A 431 -8.05 -19.08 -3.21
CA GLU A 431 -6.60 -19.19 -2.94
C GLU A 431 -5.98 -20.39 -3.67
N ALA A 432 -6.64 -21.55 -3.64
CA ALA A 432 -6.18 -22.76 -4.30
C ALA A 432 -6.13 -22.60 -5.84
N GLN A 433 -7.05 -21.83 -6.43
CA GLN A 433 -7.07 -21.55 -7.86
C GLN A 433 -6.06 -20.46 -8.28
N VAL A 434 -5.69 -19.55 -7.38
CA VAL A 434 -4.69 -18.52 -7.64
C VAL A 434 -3.25 -19.08 -7.60
N ALA A 435 -2.98 -20.05 -6.72
CA ALA A 435 -1.66 -20.67 -6.57
C ALA A 435 -1.02 -21.18 -7.88
N PRO A 436 -1.71 -21.98 -8.74
CA PRO A 436 -1.14 -22.43 -10.02
C PRO A 436 -0.89 -21.27 -10.99
N GLY A 437 -1.67 -20.18 -10.90
CA GLY A 437 -1.47 -18.98 -11.72
C GLY A 437 -0.15 -18.27 -11.40
N PHE A 438 0.21 -18.18 -10.11
CA PHE A 438 1.51 -17.62 -9.72
C PHE A 438 2.68 -18.53 -10.11
N GLN A 439 2.50 -19.86 -10.03
CA GLN A 439 3.51 -20.80 -10.52
C GLN A 439 3.75 -20.63 -12.03
N ALA A 440 2.67 -20.54 -12.82
CA ALA A 440 2.77 -20.32 -14.27
C ALA A 440 3.41 -18.96 -14.62
N LEU A 441 3.20 -17.92 -13.81
CA LEU A 441 3.91 -16.65 -13.97
C LEU A 441 5.41 -16.76 -13.64
N ALA A 442 5.77 -17.56 -12.64
CA ALA A 442 7.18 -17.84 -12.33
C ALA A 442 7.86 -18.63 -13.45
N ASP A 443 7.16 -19.60 -14.07
CA ASP A 443 7.65 -20.29 -15.26
C ASP A 443 7.89 -19.30 -16.42
N ALA A 444 6.97 -18.34 -16.63
CA ALA A 444 7.12 -17.30 -17.65
C ALA A 444 8.30 -16.35 -17.35
N ASP A 445 8.49 -15.96 -16.09
CA ASP A 445 9.66 -15.17 -15.66
C ASP A 445 10.98 -15.92 -15.90
N GLY A 446 11.01 -17.24 -15.64
CA GLY A 446 12.14 -18.10 -15.98
C GLY A 446 12.42 -18.10 -17.48
N GLY A 447 11.38 -18.25 -18.31
CA GLY A 447 11.52 -18.16 -19.76
C GLY A 447 12.04 -16.80 -20.25
N PHE A 448 11.62 -15.70 -19.64
CA PHE A 448 12.17 -14.37 -19.96
C PHE A 448 13.66 -14.24 -19.60
N LEU A 449 14.12 -14.91 -18.54
CA LEU A 449 15.52 -14.92 -18.14
C LEU A 449 16.38 -15.71 -19.13
N GLU A 450 15.90 -16.89 -19.55
CA GLU A 450 16.56 -17.74 -20.54
C GLU A 450 16.62 -17.08 -21.93
N LEU A 451 15.56 -16.36 -22.32
CA LEU A 451 15.59 -15.57 -23.56
C LEU A 451 16.55 -14.37 -23.48
N GLY A 452 16.64 -13.71 -22.33
CA GLY A 452 17.54 -12.57 -22.13
C GLY A 452 19.03 -12.97 -22.09
N SER A 453 19.36 -14.20 -21.67
CA SER A 453 20.73 -14.70 -21.70
C SER A 453 21.16 -15.22 -23.08
N ALA A 454 20.21 -15.48 -23.98
CA ALA A 454 20.48 -15.80 -25.38
C ALA A 454 20.82 -14.56 -26.24
N GLU A 455 20.66 -13.35 -25.70
CA GLU A 455 20.98 -12.09 -26.38
C GLU A 455 22.47 -11.71 -26.20
N ALA A 456 23.31 -12.24 -27.07
CA ALA A 456 24.65 -11.70 -27.35
C ALA A 456 24.85 -11.53 -28.88
N GLU A 457 24.64 -10.28 -29.33
CA GLU A 457 25.20 -9.61 -30.53
C GLU A 457 24.51 -9.56 -31.94
N GLN A 458 24.60 -8.31 -32.47
CA GLN A 458 24.75 -7.73 -33.82
C GLN A 458 23.63 -7.67 -34.90
N ASP A 459 22.52 -8.41 -34.85
CA ASP A 459 21.44 -8.24 -35.86
C ASP A 459 20.26 -7.39 -35.33
N GLU A 460 20.18 -6.12 -35.77
CA GLU A 460 19.16 -5.14 -35.36
C GLU A 460 17.72 -5.59 -35.67
N GLN A 461 17.53 -6.39 -36.73
CA GLN A 461 16.21 -6.92 -37.09
C GLN A 461 15.75 -8.04 -36.16
N VAL A 462 16.66 -8.92 -35.73
CA VAL A 462 16.36 -9.99 -34.76
C VAL A 462 16.06 -9.38 -33.39
N ARG A 463 16.82 -8.36 -33.00
CA ARG A 463 16.64 -7.63 -31.73
C ARG A 463 15.30 -6.89 -31.68
N SER A 464 14.95 -6.11 -32.70
CA SER A 464 13.70 -5.34 -32.71
C SER A 464 12.45 -6.22 -32.69
N PHE A 465 12.48 -7.36 -33.39
CA PHE A 465 11.39 -8.35 -33.34
C PHE A 465 11.24 -8.96 -31.94
N HIS A 466 12.36 -9.32 -31.30
CA HIS A 466 12.37 -9.89 -29.96
C HIS A 466 11.91 -8.87 -28.90
N GLU A 467 12.43 -7.64 -28.92
CA GLU A 467 12.06 -6.58 -27.99
C GLU A 467 10.55 -6.30 -28.02
N SER A 468 9.94 -6.26 -29.21
CA SER A 468 8.48 -6.07 -29.35
C SER A 468 7.67 -7.23 -28.79
N GLN A 469 8.01 -8.48 -29.15
CA GLN A 469 7.25 -9.67 -28.71
C GLN A 469 7.43 -9.94 -27.21
N ALA A 470 8.64 -9.73 -26.69
CA ALA A 470 8.92 -9.84 -25.27
C ALA A 470 8.22 -8.74 -24.47
N ALA A 471 8.13 -7.51 -25.00
CA ALA A 471 7.39 -6.42 -24.36
C ALA A 471 5.88 -6.76 -24.22
N ASP A 472 5.25 -7.27 -25.28
CA ASP A 472 3.85 -7.67 -25.26
C ASP A 472 3.59 -8.80 -24.25
N ALA A 473 4.47 -9.82 -24.25
CA ALA A 473 4.40 -10.92 -23.30
C ALA A 473 4.59 -10.44 -21.84
N ARG A 474 5.53 -9.53 -21.58
CA ARG A 474 5.75 -8.91 -20.26
C ARG A 474 4.55 -8.08 -19.81
N ALA A 475 3.95 -7.31 -20.71
CA ALA A 475 2.74 -6.53 -20.42
C ALA A 475 1.58 -7.46 -20.00
N LYS A 476 1.41 -8.58 -20.72
CA LYS A 476 0.42 -9.61 -20.41
C LYS A 476 0.70 -10.29 -19.06
N ALA A 477 1.96 -10.66 -18.79
CA ALA A 477 2.40 -11.23 -17.51
C ALA A 477 2.05 -10.30 -16.33
N ASN A 478 2.39 -9.01 -16.44
CA ASN A 478 2.13 -8.02 -15.40
C ASN A 478 0.63 -7.79 -15.16
N LYS A 479 -0.18 -7.78 -16.23
CA LYS A 479 -1.64 -7.66 -16.12
C LYS A 479 -2.24 -8.86 -15.37
N THR A 480 -1.85 -10.07 -15.74
CA THR A 480 -2.33 -11.30 -15.08
C THR A 480 -1.84 -11.39 -13.64
N ARG A 481 -0.58 -11.02 -13.37
CA ARG A 481 -0.03 -10.93 -12.00
C ARG A 481 -0.83 -9.99 -11.12
N ALA A 482 -1.17 -8.80 -11.63
CA ALA A 482 -1.99 -7.84 -10.91
C ALA A 482 -3.41 -8.36 -10.63
N ALA A 483 -4.02 -9.09 -11.57
CA ALA A 483 -5.33 -9.71 -11.39
C ALA A 483 -5.31 -10.81 -10.31
N LEU A 484 -4.35 -11.75 -10.38
CA LEU A 484 -4.18 -12.82 -9.41
C LEU A 484 -3.90 -12.28 -8.00
N LYS A 485 -3.06 -11.24 -7.88
CA LYS A 485 -2.79 -10.58 -6.59
C LYS A 485 -4.04 -9.98 -5.96
N ARG A 486 -4.87 -9.28 -6.74
CA ARG A 486 -6.15 -8.73 -6.24
C ARG A 486 -7.08 -9.83 -5.72
N LEU A 487 -7.14 -10.97 -6.41
CA LEU A 487 -7.96 -12.11 -6.01
C LEU A 487 -7.42 -12.76 -4.72
N GLN A 488 -6.11 -12.93 -4.61
CA GLN A 488 -5.45 -13.41 -3.40
C GLN A 488 -5.73 -12.48 -2.21
N ASP A 489 -5.57 -11.16 -2.39
CA ASP A 489 -5.83 -10.17 -1.35
C ASP A 489 -7.30 -10.19 -0.90
N THR A 490 -8.24 -10.33 -1.84
CA THR A 490 -9.68 -10.44 -1.55
C THR A 490 -10.02 -11.71 -0.76
N ALA A 491 -9.42 -12.85 -1.14
CA ALA A 491 -9.61 -14.11 -0.43
C ALA A 491 -9.03 -14.04 0.99
N ALA A 492 -7.82 -13.51 1.15
CA ALA A 492 -7.17 -13.32 2.44
C ALA A 492 -7.96 -12.37 3.35
N GLU A 493 -8.49 -11.26 2.82
CA GLU A 493 -9.33 -10.34 3.60
C GLU A 493 -10.63 -11.01 4.04
N THR A 494 -11.25 -11.81 3.16
CA THR A 494 -12.47 -12.55 3.50
C THR A 494 -12.19 -13.60 4.59
N LEU A 495 -11.09 -14.34 4.49
CA LEU A 495 -10.68 -15.29 5.52
C LEU A 495 -10.46 -14.59 6.86
N SER A 496 -9.77 -13.45 6.87
CA SER A 496 -9.55 -12.67 8.10
C SER A 496 -10.87 -12.18 8.72
N LYS A 497 -11.84 -11.72 7.91
CA LYS A 497 -13.17 -11.34 8.38
C LYS A 497 -13.93 -12.51 9.00
N VAL A 498 -13.89 -13.67 8.33
CA VAL A 498 -14.55 -14.90 8.82
C VAL A 498 -13.90 -15.39 10.11
N GLU A 499 -12.57 -15.36 10.20
CA GLU A 499 -11.85 -15.73 11.42
C GLU A 499 -12.14 -14.78 12.56
N ARG A 500 -12.21 -13.47 12.31
CA ARG A 500 -12.60 -12.46 13.29
C ARG A 500 -14.01 -12.73 13.83
N ALA A 501 -14.99 -12.91 12.93
CA ALA A 501 -16.38 -13.15 13.31
C ALA A 501 -16.54 -14.46 14.09
N SER A 502 -15.87 -15.53 13.64
CA SER A 502 -15.85 -16.82 14.34
C SER A 502 -15.21 -16.70 15.72
N CYS A 503 -14.11 -15.95 15.85
CA CYS A 503 -13.47 -15.73 17.15
C CYS A 503 -14.34 -14.90 18.10
N ALA A 504 -15.02 -13.87 17.57
CA ALA A 504 -15.96 -13.03 18.32
C ALA A 504 -17.13 -13.87 18.87
N GLU A 505 -17.69 -14.74 18.04
CA GLU A 505 -18.77 -15.65 18.41
C GLU A 505 -18.34 -16.61 19.53
N MET A 506 -17.15 -17.22 19.41
CA MET A 506 -16.63 -18.14 20.41
C MET A 506 -16.25 -17.43 21.73
N GLU A 507 -15.73 -16.20 21.67
CA GLU A 507 -15.46 -15.41 22.87
C GLU A 507 -16.75 -14.96 23.58
N ALA A 508 -17.80 -14.61 22.84
CA ALA A 508 -19.11 -14.32 23.42
C ALA A 508 -19.68 -15.56 24.13
N LEU A 509 -19.60 -16.73 23.48
CA LEU A 509 -19.99 -18.01 24.08
C LEU A 509 -19.14 -18.33 25.32
N ARG A 510 -17.82 -18.07 25.28
CA ARG A 510 -16.93 -18.25 26.43
C ARG A 510 -17.37 -17.40 27.61
N CYS A 511 -17.66 -16.11 27.40
CA CYS A 511 -18.12 -15.22 28.45
C CYS A 511 -19.44 -15.70 29.09
N GLN A 512 -20.37 -16.25 28.28
CA GLN A 512 -21.60 -16.87 28.78
C GLN A 512 -21.31 -18.11 29.63
N VAL A 513 -20.45 -19.02 29.13
CA VAL A 513 -20.06 -20.23 29.86
C VAL A 513 -19.35 -19.90 31.17
N VAL A 514 -18.46 -18.90 31.21
CA VAL A 514 -17.79 -18.44 32.44
C VAL A 514 -18.80 -18.00 33.49
N LEU A 515 -19.83 -17.24 33.08
CA LEU A 515 -20.89 -16.80 33.99
C LEU A 515 -21.66 -17.99 34.56
N VAL A 516 -21.99 -18.99 33.73
CA VAL A 516 -22.72 -20.19 34.17
C VAL A 516 -21.86 -21.08 35.08
N ILE A 517 -20.59 -21.30 34.74
CA ILE A 517 -19.65 -22.05 35.59
C ILE A 517 -19.51 -21.36 36.95
N PHE A 518 -19.34 -20.05 36.98
CA PHE A 518 -19.23 -19.30 38.22
C PHE A 518 -20.49 -19.42 39.09
N ARG A 519 -21.68 -19.48 38.48
CA ARG A 519 -22.95 -19.73 39.19
C ARG A 519 -23.02 -21.13 39.77
N VAL A 520 -22.70 -22.15 38.99
CA VAL A 520 -22.67 -23.55 39.45
C VAL A 520 -21.67 -23.72 40.59
N MET A 521 -20.49 -23.11 40.49
CA MET A 521 -19.49 -23.10 41.57
C MET A 521 -20.03 -22.49 42.88
N LYS A 522 -20.81 -21.40 42.79
CA LYS A 522 -21.44 -20.78 43.96
C LYS A 522 -22.60 -21.61 44.53
N ALA A 523 -23.43 -22.19 43.67
CA ALA A 523 -24.58 -23.00 44.07
C ALA A 523 -24.17 -24.33 44.72
N GLU A 524 -23.10 -24.96 44.22
CA GLU A 524 -22.59 -26.24 44.74
C GLU A 524 -21.46 -26.08 45.77
N GLU A 525 -21.06 -24.85 46.08
CA GLU A 525 -19.95 -24.53 47.00
C GLU A 525 -18.62 -25.21 46.63
N LYS A 526 -18.37 -25.43 45.32
CA LYS A 526 -17.16 -26.06 44.80
C LYS A 526 -16.18 -25.04 44.25
N THR A 527 -14.89 -25.30 44.48
CA THR A 527 -13.80 -24.58 43.78
C THR A 527 -13.70 -25.02 42.33
N ALA A 528 -13.05 -24.21 41.49
CA ALA A 528 -12.86 -24.52 40.08
C ALA A 528 -12.06 -25.82 39.88
N GLU A 529 -11.08 -26.06 40.76
CA GLU A 529 -10.25 -27.24 40.76
C GLU A 529 -11.03 -28.51 41.13
N GLN A 530 -11.93 -28.41 42.11
CA GLN A 530 -12.81 -29.51 42.52
C GLN A 530 -13.83 -29.82 41.42
N LEU A 531 -14.39 -28.79 40.78
CA LEU A 531 -15.33 -28.96 39.68
C LEU A 531 -14.66 -29.65 38.48
N PHE A 532 -13.43 -29.24 38.15
CA PHE A 532 -12.65 -29.90 37.10
C PHE A 532 -12.34 -31.36 37.44
N ALA A 533 -11.89 -31.64 38.66
CA ALA A 533 -11.57 -32.99 39.11
C ALA A 533 -12.80 -33.93 39.09
N ALA A 534 -13.99 -33.42 39.43
CA ALA A 534 -15.20 -34.22 39.49
C ALA A 534 -15.78 -34.56 38.09
N GLU A 535 -15.76 -33.61 37.16
CA GLU A 535 -16.56 -33.72 35.92
C GLU A 535 -15.72 -33.86 34.65
N LEU A 536 -14.52 -33.28 34.65
CA LEU A 536 -13.71 -33.09 33.45
C LEU A 536 -12.47 -33.98 33.44
N ASP A 537 -11.91 -34.33 34.59
CA ASP A 537 -10.63 -35.01 34.68
C ASP A 537 -10.69 -36.46 34.19
N ALA A 538 -10.08 -36.72 33.03
CA ALA A 538 -9.89 -38.06 32.46
C ALA A 538 -8.56 -38.71 32.89
N GLY A 539 -7.85 -38.09 33.83
CA GLY A 539 -6.45 -38.35 34.18
C GLY A 539 -5.50 -37.83 33.10
N PRO A 540 -4.23 -37.48 33.40
CA PRO A 540 -3.63 -36.85 34.58
C PRO A 540 -3.89 -35.32 34.61
N GLY A 541 -5.05 -34.87 35.12
CA GLY A 541 -5.36 -33.43 35.22
C GLY A 541 -5.71 -32.77 33.88
N SER A 542 -6.29 -33.54 32.96
CA SER A 542 -6.65 -33.08 31.61
C SER A 542 -8.01 -33.65 31.18
N SER A 543 -8.81 -32.88 30.43
CA SER A 543 -10.12 -33.30 29.93
C SER A 543 -10.08 -33.59 28.43
N SER A 544 -10.78 -34.65 28.01
CA SER A 544 -11.03 -34.93 26.59
C SER A 544 -12.14 -34.04 26.03
N ARG A 545 -12.24 -33.99 24.70
CA ARG A 545 -13.30 -33.28 23.98
C ARG A 545 -14.69 -33.77 24.40
N GLU A 546 -14.93 -35.08 24.40
CA GLU A 546 -16.25 -35.65 24.72
C GLU A 546 -16.70 -35.25 26.13
N ARG A 547 -15.82 -35.38 27.13
CA ARG A 547 -16.15 -35.00 28.51
C ARG A 547 -16.44 -33.51 28.64
N PHE A 548 -15.70 -32.67 27.93
CA PHE A 548 -15.97 -31.24 27.92
C PHE A 548 -17.34 -30.90 27.33
N VAL A 549 -17.74 -31.56 26.24
CA VAL A 549 -19.07 -31.35 25.64
C VAL A 549 -20.18 -31.84 26.59
N THR A 550 -20.01 -33.00 27.22
CA THR A 550 -20.95 -33.50 28.23
C THR A 550 -21.06 -32.54 29.42
N PHE A 551 -19.93 -32.02 29.91
CA PHE A 551 -19.91 -31.01 30.97
C PHE A 551 -20.62 -29.72 30.54
N ALA A 552 -20.33 -29.20 29.35
CA ALA A 552 -20.98 -28.00 28.84
C ALA A 552 -22.51 -28.15 28.78
N ARG A 553 -23.00 -29.32 28.36
CA ARG A 553 -24.43 -29.64 28.33
C ARG A 553 -25.03 -29.71 29.74
N SER A 554 -24.33 -30.37 30.68
CA SER A 554 -24.82 -30.51 32.07
C SER A 554 -24.86 -29.18 32.83
N LEU A 555 -24.05 -28.19 32.45
CA LEU A 555 -24.10 -26.84 33.03
C LEU A 555 -25.49 -26.18 32.88
N CYS A 556 -26.19 -26.47 31.78
CA CYS A 556 -27.52 -25.90 31.54
C CYS A 556 -28.58 -26.46 32.49
N GLU A 557 -28.44 -27.73 32.91
CA GLU A 557 -29.35 -28.41 33.83
C GLU A 557 -29.06 -28.06 35.31
N ARG A 558 -27.78 -27.81 35.63
CA ARG A 558 -27.29 -27.54 36.99
C ARG A 558 -27.45 -26.09 37.44
N CYS A 559 -27.71 -25.17 36.51
CA CYS A 559 -27.89 -23.77 36.84
C CYS A 559 -29.31 -23.52 37.39
N PRO A 560 -29.47 -22.90 38.57
CA PRO A 560 -30.79 -22.53 39.09
C PRO A 560 -31.56 -21.63 38.12
N GLN A 561 -32.87 -21.93 37.91
CA GLN A 561 -33.73 -21.32 36.88
C GLN A 561 -34.07 -19.83 37.09
N GLU A 562 -33.72 -19.23 38.24
CA GLU A 562 -34.35 -17.99 38.71
C GLU A 562 -33.78 -16.68 38.13
N VAL A 563 -32.67 -16.66 37.37
CA VAL A 563 -32.08 -15.36 36.92
C VAL A 563 -31.38 -15.44 35.56
N LEU A 564 -31.83 -14.62 34.61
CA LEU A 564 -31.44 -14.47 33.18
C LEU A 564 -31.96 -15.57 32.22
N PRO A 565 -33.25 -15.55 31.86
CA PRO A 565 -33.85 -16.50 30.92
C PRO A 565 -33.19 -16.48 29.53
N GLU A 566 -32.97 -15.28 28.96
CA GLU A 566 -32.53 -15.12 27.56
C GLU A 566 -31.10 -15.61 27.31
N ALA A 567 -30.17 -15.33 28.22
CA ALA A 567 -28.77 -15.74 28.07
C ALA A 567 -28.59 -17.26 28.29
N MET A 568 -29.41 -17.85 29.16
CA MET A 568 -29.44 -19.30 29.40
C MET A 568 -30.09 -20.05 28.25
N GLU A 569 -31.17 -19.52 27.67
CA GLU A 569 -31.83 -20.10 26.49
C GLU A 569 -30.93 -20.03 25.25
N ALA A 570 -30.25 -18.91 25.04
CA ALA A 570 -29.28 -18.77 23.95
C ALA A 570 -28.07 -19.71 24.12
N LEU A 571 -27.59 -19.90 25.35
CA LEU A 571 -26.50 -20.83 25.64
C LEU A 571 -26.93 -22.28 25.45
N SER A 572 -28.10 -22.66 25.98
CA SER A 572 -28.61 -24.02 25.89
C SER A 572 -28.83 -24.43 24.43
N ALA A 573 -29.36 -23.56 23.58
CA ALA A 573 -29.48 -23.82 22.14
C ALA A 573 -28.11 -24.06 21.48
N LYS A 574 -27.12 -23.18 21.75
CA LYS A 574 -25.77 -23.26 21.15
C LYS A 574 -24.95 -24.47 21.60
N VAL A 575 -25.14 -24.92 22.84
CA VAL A 575 -24.42 -26.06 23.42
C VAL A 575 -25.01 -27.41 22.97
N GLN A 576 -26.21 -27.42 22.37
CA GLN A 576 -26.73 -28.62 21.71
C GLN A 576 -26.11 -28.85 20.33
N GLU A 577 -25.72 -27.78 19.63
CA GLU A 577 -25.05 -27.88 18.32
C GLU A 577 -23.64 -28.46 18.46
N GLU A 578 -23.43 -29.67 17.94
CA GLU A 578 -22.15 -30.38 18.02
C GLU A 578 -21.00 -29.58 17.37
N ALA A 579 -21.24 -28.99 16.18
CA ALA A 579 -20.25 -28.18 15.49
C ALA A 579 -19.84 -26.92 16.28
N VAL A 580 -20.76 -26.30 17.02
CA VAL A 580 -20.44 -25.15 17.90
C VAL A 580 -19.60 -25.61 19.08
N CYS A 581 -19.95 -26.73 19.70
CA CYS A 581 -19.20 -27.30 20.82
C CYS A 581 -17.77 -27.70 20.43
N GLU A 582 -17.59 -28.28 19.24
CA GLU A 582 -16.26 -28.61 18.71
C GLU A 582 -15.41 -27.35 18.49
N ARG A 583 -15.97 -26.33 17.83
CA ARG A 583 -15.28 -25.04 17.63
C ARG A 583 -14.95 -24.37 18.96
N PHE A 584 -15.85 -24.43 19.93
CA PHE A 584 -15.66 -23.86 21.25
C PHE A 584 -14.56 -24.59 22.03
N PHE A 585 -14.55 -25.93 22.02
CA PHE A 585 -13.47 -26.72 22.62
C PHE A 585 -12.12 -26.37 21.99
N GLN A 586 -12.03 -26.35 20.66
CA GLN A 586 -10.80 -25.96 19.95
C GLN A 586 -10.36 -24.53 20.30
N HIS A 587 -11.30 -23.61 20.48
CA HIS A 587 -11.02 -22.23 20.86
C HIS A 587 -10.43 -22.14 22.27
N VAL A 588 -11.03 -22.80 23.26
CA VAL A 588 -10.58 -22.77 24.65
C VAL A 588 -9.29 -23.58 24.85
N SER A 589 -9.12 -24.70 24.14
CA SER A 589 -7.95 -25.59 24.22
C SER A 589 -6.75 -25.11 23.41
N ARG A 590 -6.86 -24.00 22.66
CA ARG A 590 -5.83 -23.54 21.69
C ARG A 590 -5.55 -24.59 20.61
N GLY A 591 -6.56 -25.37 20.23
CA GLY A 591 -6.47 -26.46 19.26
C GLY A 591 -5.79 -27.73 19.78
N SER A 592 -5.48 -27.83 21.08
CA SER A 592 -5.00 -29.09 21.66
C SER A 592 -6.14 -30.11 21.76
N ALA A 593 -5.78 -31.40 21.71
CA ALA A 593 -6.72 -32.49 21.90
C ALA A 593 -7.26 -32.61 23.34
N LYS A 594 -6.59 -31.97 24.31
CA LYS A 594 -6.91 -32.04 25.74
C LYS A 594 -6.90 -30.65 26.37
N LEU A 595 -7.85 -30.37 27.27
CA LEU A 595 -7.88 -29.15 28.06
C LEU A 595 -7.24 -29.40 29.43
N SER A 596 -6.19 -28.64 29.78
CA SER A 596 -5.54 -28.78 31.10
C SER A 596 -6.35 -28.11 32.20
N LYS A 597 -6.17 -28.59 33.44
CA LYS A 597 -6.76 -27.97 34.65
C LYS A 597 -6.45 -26.48 34.75
N GLU A 598 -5.18 -26.08 34.60
CA GLU A 598 -4.75 -24.68 34.66
C GLU A 598 -5.50 -23.82 33.64
N ARG A 599 -5.62 -24.32 32.40
CA ARG A 599 -6.31 -23.61 31.32
C ARG A 599 -7.80 -23.45 31.61
N PHE A 600 -8.45 -24.49 32.13
CA PHE A 600 -9.84 -24.43 32.55
C PHE A 600 -10.06 -23.35 33.62
N VAL A 601 -9.22 -23.35 34.67
CA VAL A 601 -9.32 -22.38 35.75
C VAL A 601 -9.14 -20.95 35.23
N ASP A 602 -8.09 -20.71 34.43
CA ASP A 602 -7.75 -19.36 33.96
C ASP A 602 -8.78 -18.77 33.00
N VAL A 603 -9.42 -19.59 32.16
CA VAL A 603 -10.18 -19.13 30.99
C VAL A 603 -11.69 -19.30 31.14
N LEU A 604 -12.11 -20.31 31.91
CA LEU A 604 -13.50 -20.69 32.08
C LEU A 604 -14.02 -20.49 33.51
N ALA A 605 -13.16 -20.48 34.54
CA ALA A 605 -13.62 -20.35 35.93
C ALA A 605 -13.43 -18.96 36.55
N ARG A 606 -12.63 -18.08 35.93
CA ARG A 606 -12.40 -16.71 36.42
C ARG A 606 -13.33 -15.71 35.76
N LEU A 607 -14.31 -15.23 36.52
CA LEU A 607 -15.17 -14.12 36.10
C LEU A 607 -14.36 -12.82 36.05
N SER A 608 -14.14 -12.28 34.85
CA SER A 608 -13.36 -11.05 34.64
C SER A 608 -14.12 -10.06 33.78
N TYR A 609 -13.98 -8.77 34.06
CA TYR A 609 -14.61 -7.66 33.35
C TYR A 609 -13.55 -6.65 32.89
N ARG A 610 -13.84 -5.96 31.78
CA ARG A 610 -13.07 -4.81 31.27
C ARG A 610 -13.88 -3.54 31.51
N ALA A 611 -13.23 -2.51 32.02
CA ALA A 611 -13.81 -1.18 32.11
C ALA A 611 -13.90 -0.54 30.71
N MET A 612 -15.12 -0.20 30.29
CA MET A 612 -15.39 0.47 29.01
C MET A 612 -15.51 1.99 29.16
N LYS A 613 -15.81 2.45 30.37
CA LYS A 613 -15.90 3.86 30.76
C LYS A 613 -15.25 4.05 32.12
N ASP A 614 -14.88 5.28 32.42
CA ASP A 614 -14.41 5.65 33.76
C ASP A 614 -15.48 5.32 34.80
N GLY A 615 -15.05 4.70 35.88
CA GLY A 615 -15.93 4.19 36.93
C GLY A 615 -15.37 4.44 38.33
N VAL A 616 -16.10 3.99 39.34
CA VAL A 616 -15.67 4.09 40.74
C VAL A 616 -15.87 2.75 41.45
N ILE A 617 -14.85 2.36 42.22
CA ILE A 617 -14.96 1.31 43.23
C ILE A 617 -15.36 1.98 44.53
N THR A 618 -16.40 1.44 45.14
CA THR A 618 -16.99 1.90 46.41
C THR A 618 -16.87 0.82 47.47
N ARG A 619 -16.88 1.21 48.75
CA ARG A 619 -16.69 0.27 49.87
C ARG A 619 -17.83 -0.72 50.02
N GLU A 620 -19.06 -0.25 49.86
CA GLU A 620 -20.27 -1.03 50.09
C GLU A 620 -21.15 -1.10 48.84
N GLU A 621 -22.16 -1.97 48.90
CA GLU A 621 -23.05 -2.29 47.79
C GLU A 621 -23.87 -1.07 47.31
N GLY A 622 -24.25 -0.14 48.22
CA GLY A 622 -25.09 1.02 47.91
C GLY A 622 -24.42 2.10 47.05
N LEU A 623 -25.22 2.80 46.23
CA LEU A 623 -24.76 3.84 45.30
C LEU A 623 -24.18 5.09 45.99
N LYS A 624 -24.53 5.33 47.25
CA LYS A 624 -24.04 6.47 48.06
C LYS A 624 -22.84 6.10 48.95
N SER A 625 -22.26 4.91 48.76
CA SER A 625 -21.12 4.45 49.54
C SER A 625 -19.85 5.25 49.23
N GLU A 626 -18.89 5.24 50.15
CA GLU A 626 -17.58 5.88 50.02
C GLU A 626 -16.84 5.35 48.79
N VAL A 627 -16.37 6.27 47.94
CA VAL A 627 -15.52 5.94 46.78
C VAL A 627 -14.10 5.67 47.27
N ILE A 628 -13.65 4.43 47.10
CA ILE A 628 -12.30 4.00 47.47
C ILE A 628 -11.31 4.31 46.35
N ARG A 629 -11.74 4.11 45.09
CA ARG A 629 -10.84 4.19 43.93
C ARG A 629 -11.60 4.55 42.65
N ARG A 630 -10.94 5.30 41.75
CA ARG A 630 -11.40 5.52 40.37
C ARG A 630 -10.82 4.47 39.44
N LEU A 631 -11.63 4.04 38.47
CA LEU A 631 -11.27 3.08 37.43
C LEU A 631 -11.14 3.79 36.09
N GLU A 632 -10.08 3.48 35.36
CA GLU A 632 -9.83 3.99 34.01
C GLU A 632 -10.34 3.02 32.94
N VAL A 633 -10.64 3.55 31.75
CA VAL A 633 -10.98 2.73 30.58
C VAL A 633 -9.87 1.74 30.25
N GLY A 634 -10.24 0.47 30.06
CA GLY A 634 -9.32 -0.63 29.74
C GLY A 634 -8.82 -1.41 30.95
N GLU A 635 -9.08 -0.95 32.18
CA GLU A 635 -8.71 -1.70 33.38
C GLU A 635 -9.48 -3.03 33.47
N ILE A 636 -8.79 -4.07 33.97
CA ILE A 636 -9.34 -5.41 34.13
C ILE A 636 -9.68 -5.66 35.60
N LEU A 637 -10.91 -6.12 35.84
CA LEU A 637 -11.46 -6.42 37.15
C LEU A 637 -11.79 -7.91 37.25
N GLN A 638 -11.50 -8.52 38.40
CA GLN A 638 -11.91 -9.88 38.73
C GLN A 638 -13.17 -9.83 39.61
N GLY A 639 -14.26 -10.47 39.17
CA GLY A 639 -15.50 -10.58 39.94
C GLY A 639 -15.40 -11.65 41.03
N HIS A 640 -15.80 -11.31 42.26
CA HIS A 640 -15.85 -12.23 43.41
C HIS A 640 -17.27 -12.63 43.80
N ALA A 641 -18.27 -11.87 43.34
CA ALA A 641 -19.68 -12.15 43.51
C ALA A 641 -20.43 -12.05 42.18
N LEU A 642 -21.64 -12.63 42.15
CA LEU A 642 -22.55 -12.45 41.03
C LEU A 642 -23.04 -10.99 40.99
N PRO A 643 -23.34 -10.46 39.79
CA PRO A 643 -24.01 -9.16 39.66
C PRO A 643 -25.30 -9.12 40.48
N LYS A 644 -25.49 -8.06 41.26
CA LYS A 644 -26.71 -7.81 42.03
C LYS A 644 -27.40 -6.56 41.49
N ASP A 645 -28.73 -6.56 41.47
CA ASP A 645 -29.50 -5.35 41.19
C ASP A 645 -29.69 -4.56 42.48
N VAL A 646 -29.24 -3.30 42.46
CA VAL A 646 -29.39 -2.35 43.56
C VAL A 646 -29.96 -1.08 42.98
N ASP A 647 -31.23 -0.78 43.28
CA ASP A 647 -31.95 0.39 42.81
C ASP A 647 -31.94 0.55 41.27
N GLY A 648 -32.02 -0.55 40.51
CA GLY A 648 -32.00 -0.54 39.04
C GLY A 648 -30.60 -0.36 38.43
N VAL A 649 -29.54 -0.55 39.23
CA VAL A 649 -28.15 -0.54 38.81
C VAL A 649 -27.53 -1.91 39.10
N GLN A 650 -26.92 -2.54 38.09
CA GLN A 650 -26.21 -3.79 38.31
C GLN A 650 -24.86 -3.51 38.97
N ARG A 651 -24.67 -4.04 40.17
CA ARG A 651 -23.47 -3.87 41.02
C ARG A 651 -22.68 -5.17 41.08
N LEU A 652 -21.37 -5.06 40.98
CA LEU A 652 -20.42 -6.17 41.02
C LEU A 652 -19.42 -5.95 42.15
N ARG A 653 -19.27 -6.95 43.02
CA ARG A 653 -18.12 -6.99 43.94
C ARG A 653 -16.91 -7.54 43.19
N CYS A 654 -15.87 -6.73 43.04
CA CYS A 654 -14.69 -7.05 42.25
C CYS A 654 -13.39 -6.63 42.93
N ARG A 655 -12.28 -7.21 42.44
CA ARG A 655 -10.91 -6.83 42.72
C ARG A 655 -10.26 -6.31 41.44
N ALA A 656 -9.68 -5.11 41.47
CA ALA A 656 -8.94 -4.58 40.32
C ALA A 656 -7.57 -5.25 40.20
N LEU A 657 -7.21 -5.76 39.01
CA LEU A 657 -5.96 -6.52 38.83
C LEU A 657 -4.70 -5.64 38.78
N ASN A 658 -4.85 -4.33 38.64
CA ASN A 658 -3.72 -3.41 38.55
C ASN A 658 -3.08 -3.09 39.91
N ASP A 659 -3.89 -2.96 40.96
CA ASP A 659 -3.43 -2.57 42.31
C ASP A 659 -4.05 -3.42 43.43
N GLU A 660 -4.81 -4.45 43.07
CA GLU A 660 -5.45 -5.39 43.98
C GLU A 660 -6.53 -4.82 44.91
N VAL A 661 -7.05 -3.62 44.67
CA VAL A 661 -8.12 -3.00 45.47
C VAL A 661 -9.46 -3.71 45.24
N GLU A 662 -10.13 -4.06 46.35
CA GLU A 662 -11.45 -4.68 46.36
C GLU A 662 -12.58 -3.70 46.70
N GLY A 663 -13.74 -3.90 46.07
CA GLY A 663 -14.96 -3.18 46.43
C GLY A 663 -16.09 -3.43 45.44
N TRP A 664 -17.05 -2.52 45.41
CA TRP A 664 -18.24 -2.58 44.56
C TRP A 664 -18.17 -1.55 43.45
N THR A 665 -18.49 -1.98 42.23
CA THR A 665 -18.55 -1.12 41.05
C THR A 665 -19.82 -1.42 40.26
N SER A 666 -20.20 -0.52 39.35
CA SER A 666 -21.41 -0.67 38.54
C SER A 666 -21.06 -1.30 37.19
N ILE A 667 -21.79 -2.34 36.79
CA ILE A 667 -21.68 -2.94 35.44
C ILE A 667 -22.42 -2.08 34.43
N SER A 668 -23.66 -1.69 34.76
CA SER A 668 -24.51 -0.84 33.94
C SER A 668 -25.24 0.17 34.82
N GLY A 669 -25.33 1.41 34.37
CA GLY A 669 -26.07 2.48 35.05
C GLY A 669 -27.57 2.42 34.78
N ASN A 670 -28.34 3.19 35.55
CA ASN A 670 -29.81 3.30 35.46
C ASN A 670 -30.34 3.77 34.09
N GLN A 671 -29.51 4.44 33.29
CA GLN A 671 -29.83 4.87 31.92
C GLN A 671 -29.29 3.90 30.84
N GLY A 672 -28.91 2.68 31.22
CA GLY A 672 -28.38 1.67 30.29
C GLY A 672 -26.93 1.92 29.83
N THR A 673 -26.22 2.87 30.44
CA THR A 673 -24.79 3.07 30.15
C THR A 673 -23.99 1.87 30.69
N VAL A 674 -23.33 1.14 29.80
CA VAL A 674 -22.44 0.03 30.16
C VAL A 674 -21.08 0.59 30.59
N PHE A 675 -20.70 0.30 31.83
CA PHE A 675 -19.39 0.64 32.40
C PHE A 675 -18.43 -0.54 32.34
N LEU A 676 -18.93 -1.77 32.50
CA LEU A 676 -18.14 -3.00 32.48
C LEU A 676 -18.70 -3.99 31.46
N GLU A 677 -17.81 -4.58 30.67
CA GLU A 677 -18.14 -5.69 29.79
C GLU A 677 -17.38 -6.97 30.20
N PRO A 678 -17.96 -8.17 30.05
CA PRO A 678 -17.23 -9.42 30.24
C PRO A 678 -15.95 -9.42 29.41
N ARG A 679 -14.81 -9.71 30.06
CA ARG A 679 -13.49 -9.63 29.43
C ARG A 679 -13.38 -10.69 28.33
N ARG A 680 -13.16 -10.25 27.10
CA ARG A 680 -12.70 -11.09 25.99
C ARG A 680 -11.17 -11.22 26.02
N LEU A 681 -10.66 -12.37 25.58
CA LEU A 681 -9.23 -12.68 25.63
C LEU A 681 -8.54 -12.54 24.28
N PHE A 682 -9.28 -12.55 23.18
CA PHE A 682 -8.70 -12.53 21.84
C PHE A 682 -8.72 -11.15 21.20
N TYR A 683 -7.62 -10.84 20.52
CA TYR A 683 -7.40 -9.66 19.73
C TYR A 683 -7.11 -10.05 18.29
N ILE A 684 -7.50 -9.19 17.35
CA ILE A 684 -7.09 -9.24 15.95
C ILE A 684 -6.15 -8.08 15.64
N CYS A 685 -5.07 -8.38 14.94
CA CYS A 685 -4.15 -7.37 14.44
C CYS A 685 -4.80 -6.59 13.28
N VAL A 686 -5.10 -5.31 13.46
CA VAL A 686 -5.69 -4.46 12.41
C VAL A 686 -4.65 -3.67 11.62
N ALA A 687 -3.47 -3.45 12.21
CA ALA A 687 -2.31 -2.87 11.54
C ALA A 687 -1.05 -3.67 11.91
N GLU A 688 -0.13 -3.85 10.95
CA GLU A 688 1.12 -4.59 11.18
C GLU A 688 1.89 -3.99 12.36
N THR A 689 2.35 -4.86 13.26
CA THR A 689 3.04 -4.45 14.50
C THR A 689 4.10 -5.46 14.89
N VAL A 690 4.90 -5.13 15.90
CA VAL A 690 6.02 -5.94 16.36
C VAL A 690 5.68 -6.56 17.72
N MET A 691 5.96 -7.85 17.86
CA MET A 691 5.94 -8.56 19.12
C MET A 691 7.33 -8.54 19.74
N THR A 692 7.44 -8.07 20.97
CA THR A 692 8.70 -7.95 21.71
C THR A 692 8.75 -8.90 22.90
N ASP A 693 9.93 -9.25 23.38
CA ASP A 693 10.11 -10.18 24.51
C ASP A 693 9.82 -9.52 25.87
N SER A 694 10.01 -8.21 25.99
CA SER A 694 9.76 -7.43 27.20
C SER A 694 8.78 -6.26 26.97
N MET A 695 8.28 -5.70 28.08
CA MET A 695 7.25 -4.65 28.10
C MET A 695 7.78 -3.29 27.59
N SER A 696 9.04 -2.95 27.85
CA SER A 696 9.69 -1.70 27.40
C SER A 696 10.10 -1.87 25.93
N VAL A 697 9.56 -1.08 25.00
CA VAL A 697 10.01 -1.17 23.59
C VAL A 697 11.51 -0.86 23.46
N ALA A 698 12.02 0.09 24.26
CA ALA A 698 13.40 0.57 24.20
C ALA A 698 14.44 -0.52 24.53
N ASP A 699 14.12 -1.42 25.46
CA ASP A 699 15.05 -2.44 25.98
C ASP A 699 14.71 -3.86 25.52
N SER A 700 13.81 -3.99 24.55
CA SER A 700 13.27 -5.28 24.12
C SER A 700 13.82 -5.77 22.79
N LYS A 701 13.91 -7.09 22.64
CA LYS A 701 14.22 -7.74 21.37
C LYS A 701 12.93 -8.05 20.62
N THR A 702 12.99 -7.88 19.31
CA THR A 702 11.89 -8.26 18.41
C THR A 702 11.82 -9.79 18.33
N VAL A 703 10.70 -10.37 18.80
CA VAL A 703 10.40 -11.80 18.67
C VAL A 703 9.95 -12.13 17.25
N ARG A 704 9.00 -11.33 16.73
CA ARG A 704 8.50 -11.42 15.35
C ARG A 704 7.64 -10.20 14.98
N LYS A 705 7.35 -10.07 13.68
CA LYS A 705 6.27 -9.20 13.18
C LYS A 705 4.93 -9.91 13.23
N VAL A 706 3.90 -9.23 13.72
CA VAL A 706 2.50 -9.65 13.70
C VAL A 706 1.83 -8.99 12.52
N ARG A 707 1.33 -9.79 11.58
CA ARG A 707 0.69 -9.27 10.36
C ARG A 707 -0.77 -8.93 10.63
N ARG A 708 -1.29 -7.97 9.84
CA ARG A 708 -2.73 -7.67 9.81
C ARG A 708 -3.54 -8.95 9.58
N GLY A 709 -4.62 -9.10 10.33
CA GLY A 709 -5.52 -10.26 10.35
C GLY A 709 -5.12 -11.36 11.33
N GLU A 710 -3.93 -11.33 11.92
CA GLU A 710 -3.50 -12.38 12.85
C GLU A 710 -4.21 -12.28 14.22
N LEU A 711 -4.65 -13.43 14.74
CA LEU A 711 -5.28 -13.55 16.06
C LEU A 711 -4.23 -13.73 17.17
N LEU A 712 -4.40 -12.96 18.24
CA LEU A 712 -3.57 -12.94 19.43
C LEU A 712 -4.43 -13.20 20.66
N GLU A 713 -4.00 -14.10 21.53
CA GLU A 713 -4.66 -14.38 22.79
C GLU A 713 -3.92 -13.69 23.94
N ALA A 714 -4.61 -12.84 24.70
CA ALA A 714 -4.05 -12.16 25.85
C ALA A 714 -3.79 -13.13 27.01
N ILE A 715 -2.56 -13.12 27.50
CA ILE A 715 -2.09 -13.90 28.64
C ILE A 715 -2.12 -13.05 29.91
N GLU A 716 -1.65 -11.81 29.81
CA GLU A 716 -1.64 -10.84 30.91
C GLU A 716 -2.65 -9.71 30.64
N PRO A 717 -3.12 -9.00 31.67
CA PRO A 717 -3.92 -7.80 31.47
C PRO A 717 -3.13 -6.70 30.75
N GLU A 718 -3.86 -5.80 30.12
CA GLU A 718 -3.30 -4.65 29.41
C GLU A 718 -2.61 -3.72 30.42
N LYS A 719 -1.41 -3.26 30.10
CA LYS A 719 -0.63 -2.36 30.95
C LYS A 719 -0.10 -1.20 30.12
N GLN A 720 0.06 -0.04 30.75
CA GLN A 720 0.70 1.09 30.10
C GLN A 720 2.22 0.94 30.19
N ASP A 721 2.89 0.97 29.05
CA ASP A 721 4.35 1.10 29.01
C ASP A 721 4.70 2.56 29.29
N LYS A 722 5.20 2.82 30.51
CA LYS A 722 5.56 4.17 30.97
C LYS A 722 6.66 4.82 30.11
N SER A 723 7.47 4.03 29.40
CA SER A 723 8.55 4.56 28.56
C SER A 723 8.04 5.27 27.31
N ILE A 724 6.96 4.77 26.70
CA ILE A 724 6.40 5.26 25.43
C ILE A 724 4.96 5.76 25.55
N GLY A 725 4.34 5.63 26.73
CA GLY A 725 2.95 6.03 27.00
C GLY A 725 1.91 5.18 26.27
N ALA A 726 2.27 4.01 25.73
CA ALA A 726 1.39 3.18 24.92
C ALA A 726 0.82 2.01 25.74
N MET A 727 -0.42 1.61 25.45
CA MET A 727 -1.03 0.42 26.02
C MET A 727 -0.47 -0.83 25.33
N ARG A 728 0.05 -1.77 26.09
CA ARG A 728 0.58 -3.04 25.58
C ARG A 728 0.00 -4.21 26.34
N VAL A 729 -0.07 -5.35 25.66
CA VAL A 729 -0.57 -6.60 26.22
C VAL A 729 0.39 -7.73 25.88
N LYS A 730 0.63 -8.62 26.84
CA LYS A 730 1.36 -9.85 26.59
C LYS A 730 0.41 -10.86 25.98
N CYS A 731 0.68 -11.24 24.75
CA CYS A 731 -0.16 -12.16 24.00
C CYS A 731 0.60 -13.39 23.52
N ARG A 732 -0.13 -14.47 23.29
CA ARG A 732 0.30 -15.63 22.52
C ARG A 732 -0.33 -15.55 21.12
N ALA A 733 0.49 -15.62 20.09
CA ALA A 733 -0.01 -15.66 18.72
C ALA A 733 -0.64 -17.03 18.40
N ARG A 734 -1.83 -17.02 17.79
CA ARG A 734 -2.52 -18.27 17.40
C ARG A 734 -1.81 -19.00 16.26
N LYS A 735 -1.14 -18.25 15.38
CA LYS A 735 -0.48 -18.75 14.16
C LYS A 735 0.73 -19.63 14.43
N ASP A 736 1.62 -19.22 15.33
CA ASP A 736 2.90 -19.88 15.59
C ASP A 736 3.14 -20.18 17.08
N GLY A 737 2.21 -19.83 17.96
CA GLY A 737 2.30 -20.07 19.40
C GLY A 737 3.33 -19.20 20.13
N LYS A 738 4.02 -18.28 19.45
CA LYS A 738 5.01 -17.40 20.09
C LYS A 738 4.34 -16.41 21.03
N MET A 739 5.03 -16.08 22.12
CA MET A 739 4.56 -15.17 23.15
C MET A 739 5.41 -13.91 23.21
N GLY A 740 4.77 -12.78 23.49
CA GLY A 740 5.46 -11.51 23.68
C GLY A 740 4.49 -10.35 23.87
N PHE A 741 5.04 -9.16 24.09
CA PHE A 741 4.30 -7.92 24.24
C PHE A 741 4.00 -7.29 22.88
N VAL A 742 2.74 -6.91 22.69
CA VAL A 742 2.27 -6.23 21.48
C VAL A 742 1.53 -4.96 21.90
N THR A 743 1.76 -3.88 21.17
CA THR A 743 1.09 -2.60 21.40
C THR A 743 -0.35 -2.67 20.91
N LEU A 744 -1.31 -2.28 21.75
CA LEU A 744 -2.73 -2.17 21.38
C LEU A 744 -2.99 -0.89 20.63
N THR A 745 -2.63 0.24 21.25
CA THR A 745 -2.83 1.59 20.72
C THR A 745 -1.53 2.35 20.86
N GLY A 746 -1.03 2.90 19.75
CA GLY A 746 0.19 3.71 19.73
C GLY A 746 0.00 5.07 20.40
N ASN A 747 1.11 5.78 20.65
CA ASN A 747 1.13 7.11 21.27
C ASN A 747 0.32 8.19 20.51
N LYS A 748 0.08 7.99 19.21
CA LYS A 748 -0.74 8.87 18.36
C LYS A 748 -2.21 8.40 18.21
N GLY A 749 -2.65 7.42 19.00
CA GLY A 749 -4.00 6.88 18.94
C GLY A 749 -4.25 5.83 17.86
N THR A 750 -3.23 5.41 17.09
CA THR A 750 -3.36 4.35 16.09
C THR A 750 -3.59 3.00 16.76
N ALA A 751 -4.74 2.36 16.51
CA ALA A 751 -5.01 1.00 16.96
C ALA A 751 -4.26 -0.02 16.08
N PHE A 752 -3.48 -0.88 16.72
CA PHE A 752 -2.80 -2.02 16.09
C PHE A 752 -3.56 -3.32 16.36
N LEU A 753 -4.18 -3.43 17.54
CA LEU A 753 -5.00 -4.56 17.94
C LEU A 753 -6.42 -4.10 18.27
N GLU A 754 -7.40 -4.88 17.85
CA GLU A 754 -8.81 -4.71 18.24
C GLU A 754 -9.32 -5.99 18.90
N LEU A 755 -10.22 -5.88 19.87
CA LEU A 755 -10.88 -7.05 20.45
C LEU A 755 -11.69 -7.79 19.38
N CYS A 756 -11.63 -9.12 19.44
CA CYS A 756 -12.50 -9.99 18.66
C CYS A 756 -13.92 -9.95 19.20
#